data_AF-A0A8H4LD11-F1
#
_entry.id   AF-A0A8H4LD11-F1
#
_cell.length_a   1.000
_cell.length_b   1.000
_cell.length_c   1.000
_cell.angle_alpha   90.00
_cell.angle_beta   90.00
_cell.angle_gamma   90.00
#
_symmetry.space_group_name_H-M   'P 1'
#
loop_
_entity.id
_entity.type
_entity.pdbx_description
1 polymer ?
#
loop_
_entity_poly.entity_id
_entity_poly.type
_entity_poly.pdbx_seq_one_letter_code
_entity_poly.pdbx_strand_id
1 'polypeptide(L)'
;MAANVFFGRQRRFASRRLTYLVIAALVFAYTTFTILSPTAVPVTAPDDATKKVEEPKKSKGSVTGSLRESLSKGMSGLNPFRGPSHRPPVRAQDSYQGTSWWADWKWLSVPFSSSLTMDEDRALLPPLRDRPFIYCYYDATLKKSREEKDAESDLLLTWRRAWWAQGFRPTILGASEAMNSPMYAELQRLDVDSELKKDLMKWLAWESMGTGLLADYSLFPMALAEDPLLTFLRRGEYPALTKWKGLESALVVGQKEDVTKAIRSLMDSPNLKTAKSFIDGVPKDTFKTDKTPDSLAYYSPELIKKQYTKVHESITNGRAKGIGSLNRLINAHLHIAWQNSFPLGIEVLKPFPEHTTDMVAPALKLANSLAFCPDNPIPSSCPPRLHGCKRCTTGTAAMKVNVPEHYQNSTHTYAIGTVPHPWTLATLSNLRERMDAAWIRKEAPRDPWLEIITKTLLGEKISSNMRIMRFKQAVADEHAPAHALWLTAEAEVPQDLEWHFGFRIPQGSGVTDKADSTKTEEKVKDNKAKEDKQKQKRAKDSEEDSPKRPQPKPEEVPKEKELSPEEKRTKERALLERAKRIVALTKLTTDTRLRASLEAWNLADTEAWKFARAFLARRSMERAEWEKVEAKYSGGAGSEKGRSAWSRWKDSKEKK
;
A
#
# COMPACT_ATOMS: atom_id res chain seq x y z
N MET A 1 28.00 6.33 -59.49
CA MET A 1 27.75 5.90 -60.88
C MET A 1 26.64 4.85 -60.86
N ALA A 2 25.67 5.01 -61.78
CA ALA A 2 24.71 4.06 -62.36
C ALA A 2 24.28 2.80 -61.54
N ALA A 3 23.02 2.60 -61.13
CA ALA A 3 21.73 2.49 -61.84
C ALA A 3 21.31 1.04 -62.21
N ASN A 4 20.15 0.65 -61.66
CA ASN A 4 19.13 -0.32 -62.14
C ASN A 4 19.48 -1.83 -62.08
N VAL A 5 18.57 -2.77 -61.79
CA VAL A 5 17.17 -2.92 -62.23
C VAL A 5 16.35 -3.78 -61.26
N PHE A 6 15.11 -3.34 -61.02
CA PHE A 6 13.93 -4.03 -60.48
C PHE A 6 13.25 -4.93 -61.52
N PHE A 7 12.55 -6.00 -61.09
CA PHE A 7 11.14 -6.28 -61.45
C PHE A 7 10.56 -7.30 -60.43
N GLY A 8 9.33 -7.18 -59.91
CA GLY A 8 8.25 -6.32 -60.37
C GLY A 8 6.94 -6.33 -59.56
N ARG A 9 5.95 -5.77 -60.27
CA ARG A 9 4.50 -5.60 -60.04
C ARG A 9 3.99 -4.47 -59.13
N GLN A 10 3.53 -3.41 -59.82
CA GLN A 10 2.68 -2.34 -59.32
C GLN A 10 1.31 -2.84 -58.85
N ARG A 11 0.88 -2.40 -57.66
CA ARG A 11 -0.54 -2.31 -57.27
C ARG A 11 -0.87 -0.84 -57.04
N ARG A 12 -1.84 -0.32 -57.81
CA ARG A 12 -2.35 1.05 -57.71
C ARG A 12 -3.01 1.26 -56.35
N PHE A 13 -2.46 2.19 -55.56
CA PHE A 13 -3.12 2.77 -54.39
C PHE A 13 -3.95 3.97 -54.82
N ALA A 14 -5.23 3.96 -54.48
CA ALA A 14 -6.02 5.18 -54.28
C ALA A 14 -7.09 4.87 -53.23
N SER A 15 -6.75 4.96 -51.94
CA SER A 15 -7.75 4.87 -50.89
C SER A 15 -8.44 6.24 -50.78
N ARG A 16 -9.75 6.29 -51.03
CA ARG A 16 -10.58 7.50 -50.89
C ARG A 16 -10.34 8.24 -49.57
N ARG A 17 -9.97 7.52 -48.51
CA ARG A 17 -9.65 8.04 -47.18
C ARG A 17 -8.41 8.94 -47.15
N LEU A 18 -7.38 8.64 -47.95
CA LEU A 18 -6.19 9.48 -48.04
C LEU A 18 -6.50 10.81 -48.75
N THR A 19 -7.34 10.77 -49.78
CA THR A 19 -7.79 11.98 -50.50
C THR A 19 -8.59 12.89 -49.58
N TYR A 20 -9.49 12.34 -48.75
CA TYR A 20 -10.23 13.14 -47.76
C TYR A 20 -9.32 13.74 -46.67
N LEU A 21 -8.31 13.00 -46.20
CA LEU A 21 -7.36 13.53 -45.23
C LEU A 21 -6.51 14.68 -45.79
N VAL A 22 -6.08 14.56 -47.05
CA VAL A 22 -5.32 15.62 -47.73
C VAL A 22 -6.20 16.86 -47.96
N ILE A 23 -7.45 16.69 -48.38
CA ILE A 23 -8.38 17.81 -48.55
C ILE A 23 -8.65 18.50 -47.21
N ALA A 24 -8.89 17.74 -46.13
CA ALA A 24 -9.10 18.29 -44.80
C ALA A 24 -7.87 19.06 -44.28
N ALA A 25 -6.66 18.55 -44.53
CA ALA A 25 -5.42 19.22 -44.18
C ALA A 25 -5.21 20.53 -44.97
N LEU A 26 -5.57 20.55 -46.26
CA LEU A 26 -5.49 21.75 -47.10
C LEU A 26 -6.50 22.83 -46.68
N VAL A 27 -7.73 22.43 -46.34
CA VAL A 27 -8.73 23.35 -45.80
C VAL A 27 -8.26 23.92 -44.46
N PHE A 28 -7.74 23.08 -43.57
CA PHE A 28 -7.18 23.54 -42.29
C PHE A 28 -6.04 24.54 -42.50
N ALA A 29 -5.07 24.22 -43.36
CA ALA A 29 -3.96 25.11 -43.70
C ALA A 29 -4.43 26.47 -44.26
N TYR A 30 -5.39 26.46 -45.19
CA TYR A 30 -5.95 27.68 -45.79
C TYR A 30 -6.68 28.55 -44.75
N THR A 31 -7.47 27.93 -43.85
CA THR A 31 -8.15 28.66 -42.77
C THR A 31 -7.17 29.24 -41.76
N THR A 32 -6.09 28.52 -41.42
CA THR A 32 -5.06 29.07 -40.53
C THR A 32 -4.29 30.22 -41.19
N PHE A 33 -3.99 30.14 -42.49
CA PHE A 33 -3.24 31.18 -43.18
C PHE A 33 -4.06 32.47 -43.37
N THR A 34 -5.36 32.36 -43.61
CA THR A 34 -6.26 33.51 -43.75
C THR A 34 -6.57 34.22 -42.42
N ILE A 35 -6.55 33.51 -41.30
CA ILE A 35 -6.78 34.10 -39.96
C ILE A 35 -5.51 34.74 -39.38
N LEU A 36 -4.32 34.23 -39.73
CA LEU A 36 -3.04 34.65 -39.15
C LEU A 36 -2.24 35.65 -40.02
N SER A 37 -2.78 36.10 -41.17
CA SER A 37 -2.13 37.11 -41.99
C SER A 37 -2.40 38.53 -41.45
N PRO A 38 -1.39 39.28 -40.97
CA PRO A 38 -1.59 40.65 -40.51
C PRO A 38 -1.56 41.61 -41.71
N THR A 39 -2.68 42.25 -42.05
CA THR A 39 -2.64 43.45 -42.90
C THR A 39 -2.08 44.60 -42.07
N ALA A 40 -0.85 45.01 -42.40
CA ALA A 40 -0.21 46.19 -41.85
C ALA A 40 -0.92 47.47 -42.35
N VAL A 41 -1.32 48.32 -41.41
CA VAL A 41 -1.66 49.73 -41.66
C VAL A 41 -0.90 50.56 -40.61
N PRO A 42 -0.22 51.65 -41.00
CA PRO A 42 0.80 52.28 -40.16
C PRO A 42 0.21 53.14 -39.05
N VAL A 43 0.95 53.16 -37.94
CA VAL A 43 0.73 53.99 -36.75
C VAL A 43 1.06 55.45 -37.05
N THR A 44 0.14 56.35 -36.71
CA THR A 44 0.46 57.74 -36.35
C THR A 44 -0.30 58.08 -35.06
N ALA A 45 0.45 58.54 -34.06
CA ALA A 45 -0.06 59.31 -32.90
C ALA A 45 0.01 60.81 -33.28
N PRO A 46 -0.76 61.74 -32.67
CA PRO A 46 -0.56 62.06 -31.24
C PRO A 46 -1.78 62.61 -30.43
N ASP A 47 -1.54 62.65 -29.11
CA ASP A 47 -1.93 63.59 -28.03
C ASP A 47 -3.37 63.84 -27.52
N ASP A 48 -3.45 63.72 -26.18
CA ASP A 48 -4.25 64.43 -25.16
C ASP A 48 -5.59 65.09 -25.50
N ALA A 49 -6.65 64.69 -24.77
CA ALA A 49 -7.38 65.56 -23.83
C ALA A 49 -8.65 64.89 -23.26
N THR A 50 -8.82 65.08 -21.97
CA THR A 50 -10.02 64.83 -21.15
C THR A 50 -11.30 65.46 -21.70
N LYS A 51 -12.45 64.74 -21.67
CA LYS A 51 -13.73 65.16 -21.02
C LYS A 51 -14.93 64.24 -21.35
N LYS A 52 -15.68 63.95 -20.27
CA LYS A 52 -17.14 63.87 -20.09
C LYS A 52 -18.02 63.00 -21.03
N VAL A 53 -18.63 62.00 -20.37
CA VAL A 53 -20.06 61.61 -20.39
C VAL A 53 -20.95 62.32 -21.41
N GLU A 54 -21.52 61.55 -22.35
CA GLU A 54 -22.94 61.57 -22.73
C GLU A 54 -23.27 60.33 -23.61
N GLU A 55 -24.39 59.66 -23.31
CA GLU A 55 -24.96 58.59 -24.15
C GLU A 55 -25.60 59.17 -25.42
N PRO A 56 -25.57 58.42 -26.54
CA PRO A 56 -26.79 58.34 -27.35
C PRO A 56 -27.13 56.92 -27.83
N LYS A 57 -28.36 56.51 -27.46
CA LYS A 57 -29.39 55.84 -28.26
C LYS A 57 -28.97 54.81 -29.34
N LYS A 58 -29.33 53.57 -29.03
CA LYS A 58 -29.86 52.49 -29.90
C LYS A 58 -29.87 52.78 -31.41
N SER A 59 -29.04 52.04 -32.15
CA SER A 59 -29.38 51.54 -33.48
C SER A 59 -29.31 50.01 -33.46
N LYS A 60 -30.38 49.38 -33.93
CA LYS A 60 -30.54 47.94 -34.09
C LYS A 60 -29.69 47.50 -35.29
N GLY A 61 -28.87 46.47 -35.12
CA GLY A 61 -28.27 45.79 -36.26
C GLY A 61 -27.25 44.74 -35.88
N SER A 62 -27.54 43.51 -36.31
CA SER A 62 -26.58 42.43 -36.58
C SER A 62 -26.45 41.32 -35.53
N VAL A 63 -27.00 40.19 -35.95
CA VAL A 63 -27.04 38.86 -35.37
C VAL A 63 -25.65 38.21 -35.42
N THR A 64 -24.70 38.71 -34.63
CA THR A 64 -23.34 38.11 -34.54
C THR A 64 -22.91 37.73 -33.13
N GLY A 65 -23.68 38.08 -32.10
CA GLY A 65 -23.38 37.71 -30.70
C GLY A 65 -23.59 36.23 -30.36
N SER A 66 -24.56 35.56 -31.01
CA SER A 66 -25.00 34.22 -30.60
C SER A 66 -24.00 33.11 -30.88
N LEU A 67 -23.23 33.19 -31.99
CA LEU A 67 -22.26 32.15 -32.34
C LEU A 67 -20.99 32.25 -31.49
N ARG A 68 -20.54 33.47 -31.16
CA ARG A 68 -19.37 33.69 -30.30
C ARG A 68 -19.63 33.31 -28.84
N GLU A 69 -20.83 33.57 -28.32
CA GLU A 69 -21.25 33.09 -27.00
C GLU A 69 -21.53 31.57 -26.96
N SER A 70 -22.03 30.99 -28.05
CA SER A 70 -22.25 29.54 -28.14
C SER A 70 -20.93 28.76 -28.27
N LEU A 71 -19.96 29.29 -29.01
CA LEU A 71 -18.62 28.71 -29.11
C LEU A 71 -17.82 28.90 -27.81
N SER A 72 -17.95 30.03 -27.11
CA SER A 72 -17.30 30.22 -25.81
C SER A 72 -17.90 29.33 -24.71
N LYS A 73 -19.23 29.09 -24.71
CA LYS A 73 -19.88 28.11 -23.81
C LYS A 73 -19.52 26.66 -24.18
N GLY A 74 -19.47 26.32 -25.46
CA GLY A 74 -19.07 24.99 -25.95
C GLY A 74 -17.60 24.66 -25.65
N MET A 75 -16.71 25.64 -25.79
CA MET A 75 -15.27 25.47 -25.49
C MET A 75 -14.98 25.53 -23.98
N SER A 76 -15.82 26.22 -23.18
CA SER A 76 -15.77 26.18 -21.71
C SER A 76 -16.27 24.86 -21.11
N GLY A 77 -17.12 24.11 -21.83
CA GLY A 77 -17.53 22.74 -21.47
C GLY A 77 -16.47 21.69 -21.75
N LEU A 78 -15.52 21.99 -22.64
CA LEU A 78 -14.38 21.14 -22.99
C LEU A 78 -13.09 21.51 -22.23
N ASN A 79 -13.15 22.43 -21.26
CA ASN A 79 -12.00 22.76 -20.43
C ASN A 79 -11.78 21.63 -19.41
N PRO A 80 -10.72 20.81 -19.54
CA PRO A 80 -10.46 19.71 -18.62
C PRO A 80 -10.05 20.18 -17.21
N PHE A 81 -9.80 21.49 -17.05
CA PHE A 81 -9.43 22.17 -15.81
C PHE A 81 -10.59 22.92 -15.15
N ARG A 82 -11.82 22.79 -15.65
CA ARG A 82 -12.99 23.35 -14.96
C ARG A 82 -13.24 22.54 -13.68
N GLY A 83 -13.27 23.24 -12.54
CA GLY A 83 -13.62 22.63 -11.25
C GLY A 83 -15.01 21.99 -11.29
N PRO A 84 -15.25 20.93 -10.51
CA PRO A 84 -16.54 20.27 -10.46
C PRO A 84 -17.64 21.23 -9.99
N SER A 85 -18.81 21.16 -10.60
CA SER A 85 -19.97 21.99 -10.22
C SER A 85 -20.76 21.39 -9.05
N HIS A 86 -20.56 20.11 -8.76
CA HIS A 86 -21.21 19.37 -7.69
C HIS A 86 -20.21 18.46 -6.99
N ARG A 87 -20.46 18.20 -5.69
CA ARG A 87 -19.70 17.22 -4.91
C ARG A 87 -19.77 15.84 -5.58
N PRO A 88 -18.63 15.13 -5.73
CA PRO A 88 -18.63 13.76 -6.22
C PRO A 88 -19.46 12.85 -5.30
N PRO A 89 -20.12 11.80 -5.84
CA PRO A 89 -20.91 10.89 -5.02
C PRO A 89 -20.03 10.17 -3.99
N VAL A 90 -20.63 9.83 -2.85
CA VAL A 90 -19.99 9.05 -1.79
C VAL A 90 -20.48 7.60 -1.88
N ARG A 91 -19.56 6.66 -2.02
CA ARG A 91 -19.87 5.21 -2.03
C ARG A 91 -19.56 4.60 -0.65
N ALA A 92 -20.12 3.45 -0.36
CA ALA A 92 -19.85 2.74 0.90
C ALA A 92 -18.35 2.41 1.06
N GLN A 93 -17.67 2.11 -0.05
CA GLN A 93 -16.24 1.78 -0.11
C GLN A 93 -15.33 3.02 -0.10
N ASP A 94 -15.88 4.23 0.02
CA ASP A 94 -15.10 5.48 0.01
C ASP A 94 -14.73 5.94 1.44
N SER A 95 -14.96 5.10 2.46
CA SER A 95 -14.62 5.43 3.84
C SER A 95 -14.20 4.20 4.64
N TYR A 96 -13.23 4.38 5.53
CA TYR A 96 -12.76 3.36 6.46
C TYR A 96 -12.02 3.99 7.65
N GLN A 97 -12.20 3.43 8.85
CA GLN A 97 -11.52 3.87 10.08
C GLN A 97 -11.56 5.40 10.32
N GLY A 98 -12.72 6.02 10.05
CA GLY A 98 -12.93 7.46 10.26
C GLY A 98 -12.20 8.36 9.27
N THR A 99 -11.76 7.83 8.13
CA THR A 99 -11.28 8.60 6.99
C THR A 99 -12.16 8.35 5.77
N SER A 100 -12.21 9.32 4.85
CA SER A 100 -12.92 9.19 3.59
C SER A 100 -12.07 9.65 2.42
N TRP A 101 -12.32 9.09 1.24
CA TRP A 101 -11.61 9.46 0.03
C TRP A 101 -12.49 9.42 -1.21
N TRP A 102 -11.99 9.99 -2.29
CA TRP A 102 -12.49 9.82 -3.64
C TRP A 102 -11.35 9.31 -4.51
N ALA A 103 -11.56 8.21 -5.21
CA ALA A 103 -10.57 7.64 -6.11
C ALA A 103 -10.79 8.16 -7.54
N ASP A 104 -9.83 8.89 -8.08
CA ASP A 104 -9.91 9.44 -9.44
C ASP A 104 -8.52 9.56 -10.07
N TRP A 105 -8.42 9.36 -11.38
CA TRP A 105 -7.15 9.43 -12.12
C TRP A 105 -6.53 10.84 -12.09
N LYS A 106 -7.33 11.88 -11.81
CA LYS A 106 -6.90 13.27 -11.65
C LYS A 106 -6.27 13.58 -10.29
N TRP A 107 -5.97 12.58 -9.45
CA TRP A 107 -5.41 12.77 -8.11
C TRP A 107 -4.10 13.57 -8.06
N LEU A 108 -3.30 13.56 -9.14
CA LEU A 108 -2.10 14.40 -9.32
C LEU A 108 -2.31 15.63 -10.22
N SER A 109 -3.56 16.05 -10.46
CA SER A 109 -3.84 17.29 -11.20
C SER A 109 -3.94 18.53 -10.31
N VAL A 110 -4.18 18.35 -9.00
CA VAL A 110 -4.38 19.43 -8.03
C VAL A 110 -3.63 19.16 -6.72
N PRO A 111 -3.08 20.21 -6.06
CA PRO A 111 -2.37 20.07 -4.79
C PRO A 111 -3.29 19.64 -3.64
N PHE A 112 -4.51 20.19 -3.58
CA PHE A 112 -5.45 19.96 -2.49
C PHE A 112 -6.63 19.13 -2.94
N SER A 113 -7.01 18.13 -2.14
CA SER A 113 -8.14 17.23 -2.45
C SER A 113 -9.45 18.00 -2.57
N SER A 114 -9.67 19.01 -1.71
CA SER A 114 -10.89 19.82 -1.67
C SER A 114 -11.19 20.55 -2.99
N SER A 115 -10.17 20.85 -3.80
CA SER A 115 -10.36 21.44 -5.14
C SER A 115 -11.22 20.61 -6.08
N LEU A 116 -11.22 19.28 -5.91
CA LEU A 116 -12.00 18.35 -6.73
C LEU A 116 -13.07 17.60 -5.92
N THR A 117 -12.87 17.36 -4.63
CA THR A 117 -13.90 16.72 -3.78
C THR A 117 -14.98 17.70 -3.34
N MET A 118 -14.70 19.02 -3.33
CA MET A 118 -15.54 20.06 -2.70
C MET A 118 -15.89 19.73 -1.23
N ASP A 119 -14.98 19.01 -0.57
CA ASP A 119 -15.08 18.50 0.80
C ASP A 119 -13.67 18.48 1.42
N GLU A 120 -13.50 19.24 2.52
CA GLU A 120 -12.22 19.39 3.21
C GLU A 120 -11.77 18.11 3.92
N ASP A 121 -12.71 17.26 4.34
CA ASP A 121 -12.42 16.03 5.10
C ASP A 121 -12.16 14.82 4.19
N ARG A 122 -12.39 14.96 2.88
CA ARG A 122 -12.25 13.88 1.90
C ARG A 122 -10.92 13.99 1.14
N ALA A 123 -10.13 12.92 1.15
CA ALA A 123 -8.88 12.83 0.39
C ALA A 123 -9.13 12.44 -1.08
N LEU A 124 -8.30 12.90 -2.00
CA LEU A 124 -8.31 12.49 -3.40
C LEU A 124 -7.16 11.50 -3.64
N LEU A 125 -7.48 10.24 -3.89
CA LEU A 125 -6.51 9.15 -4.04
C LEU A 125 -6.44 8.64 -5.49
N PRO A 126 -5.31 8.02 -5.92
CA PRO A 126 -5.26 7.32 -7.20
C PRO A 126 -6.29 6.19 -7.26
N PRO A 127 -6.84 5.83 -8.42
CA PRO A 127 -7.68 4.64 -8.56
C PRO A 127 -6.99 3.39 -7.99
N LEU A 128 -7.75 2.57 -7.27
CA LEU A 128 -7.25 1.29 -6.81
C LEU A 128 -7.06 0.38 -8.03
N ARG A 129 -5.87 -0.20 -8.18
CA ARG A 129 -5.59 -1.10 -9.29
C ARG A 129 -6.18 -2.48 -9.03
N ASP A 130 -6.71 -3.09 -10.07
CA ASP A 130 -7.14 -4.47 -9.99
C ASP A 130 -5.91 -5.39 -9.86
N ARG A 131 -5.99 -6.26 -8.87
CA ARG A 131 -4.96 -7.26 -8.58
C ARG A 131 -5.37 -8.57 -9.26
N PRO A 132 -4.54 -9.16 -10.14
CA PRO A 132 -4.87 -10.44 -10.75
C PRO A 132 -4.89 -11.56 -9.71
N PHE A 133 -5.73 -12.56 -9.98
CA PHE A 133 -5.86 -13.71 -9.11
C PHE A 133 -4.68 -14.67 -9.27
N ILE A 134 -4.13 -15.09 -8.14
CA ILE A 134 -3.22 -16.23 -8.07
C ILE A 134 -3.86 -17.31 -7.21
N TYR A 135 -3.98 -18.49 -7.78
CA TYR A 135 -4.66 -19.63 -7.21
C TYR A 135 -3.64 -20.63 -6.69
N CYS A 136 -3.94 -21.21 -5.54
CA CYS A 136 -3.24 -22.38 -5.04
C CYS A 136 -4.27 -23.46 -4.71
N TYR A 137 -3.99 -24.72 -5.04
CA TYR A 137 -4.88 -25.81 -4.70
C TYR A 137 -4.43 -26.51 -3.41
N TYR A 138 -5.34 -26.60 -2.45
CA TYR A 138 -5.13 -27.28 -1.18
C TYR A 138 -6.35 -28.14 -0.84
N ASP A 139 -6.17 -29.46 -0.88
CA ASP A 139 -7.23 -30.39 -0.51
C ASP A 139 -7.27 -30.63 1.01
N ALA A 140 -8.15 -29.87 1.68
CA ALA A 140 -8.42 -29.99 3.10
C ALA A 140 -9.19 -31.27 3.49
N THR A 141 -9.75 -32.00 2.51
CA THR A 141 -10.54 -33.22 2.75
C THR A 141 -9.67 -34.46 2.97
N LEU A 142 -8.38 -34.38 2.61
CA LEU A 142 -7.44 -35.45 2.84
C LEU A 142 -7.30 -35.76 4.34
N LYS A 143 -7.32 -37.05 4.67
CA LYS A 143 -7.10 -37.54 6.03
C LYS A 143 -5.66 -37.24 6.46
N LYS A 144 -5.51 -36.22 7.31
CA LYS A 144 -4.24 -35.74 7.87
C LYS A 144 -4.43 -35.46 9.35
N SER A 145 -3.34 -35.50 10.12
CA SER A 145 -3.40 -35.11 11.53
C SER A 145 -3.78 -33.64 11.68
N ARG A 146 -4.37 -33.26 12.83
CA ARG A 146 -4.74 -31.87 13.11
C ARG A 146 -3.50 -30.97 13.08
N GLU A 147 -2.40 -31.49 13.59
CA GLU A 147 -1.11 -30.84 13.69
C GLU A 147 -0.52 -30.59 12.29
N GLU A 148 -0.67 -31.53 11.36
CA GLU A 148 -0.28 -31.35 9.96
C GLU A 148 -1.14 -30.30 9.25
N LYS A 149 -2.46 -30.35 9.41
CA LYS A 149 -3.37 -29.36 8.79
C LYS A 149 -3.13 -27.95 9.34
N ASP A 150 -2.81 -27.83 10.64
CA ASP A 150 -2.46 -26.54 11.25
C ASP A 150 -1.11 -26.03 10.67
N ALA A 151 -0.08 -26.88 10.55
CA ALA A 151 1.20 -26.50 9.96
C ALA A 151 1.10 -26.13 8.46
N GLU A 152 0.30 -26.86 7.68
CA GLU A 152 0.01 -26.53 6.28
C GLU A 152 -0.74 -25.21 6.15
N SER A 153 -1.71 -24.95 7.04
CA SER A 153 -2.43 -23.68 7.11
C SER A 153 -1.49 -22.50 7.39
N ASP A 154 -0.51 -22.66 8.28
CA ASP A 154 0.47 -21.61 8.56
C ASP A 154 1.38 -21.31 7.35
N LEU A 155 1.75 -22.35 6.59
CA LEU A 155 2.51 -22.18 5.35
C LEU A 155 1.68 -21.46 4.27
N LEU A 156 0.41 -21.82 4.13
CA LEU A 156 -0.53 -21.17 3.22
C LEU A 156 -0.75 -19.69 3.58
N LEU A 157 -0.78 -19.34 4.87
CA LEU A 157 -0.86 -17.95 5.30
C LEU A 157 0.39 -17.16 4.87
N THR A 158 1.59 -17.72 5.02
CA THR A 158 2.83 -17.12 4.50
C THR A 158 2.76 -16.93 2.99
N TRP A 159 2.27 -17.93 2.26
CA TRP A 159 2.09 -17.87 0.80
C TRP A 159 1.15 -16.73 0.40
N ARG A 160 0.01 -16.59 1.08
CA ARG A 160 -0.93 -15.50 0.85
C ARG A 160 -0.31 -14.14 1.10
N ARG A 161 0.42 -13.96 2.21
CA ARG A 161 1.09 -12.70 2.54
C ARG A 161 2.09 -12.31 1.45
N ALA A 162 2.95 -13.25 1.05
CA ALA A 162 3.99 -13.00 0.06
C ALA A 162 3.41 -12.55 -1.30
N TRP A 163 2.39 -13.25 -1.80
CA TRP A 163 1.76 -12.88 -3.08
C TRP A 163 0.89 -11.62 -2.98
N TRP A 164 0.23 -11.38 -1.85
CA TRP A 164 -0.50 -10.14 -1.60
C TRP A 164 0.40 -8.92 -1.66
N ALA A 165 1.55 -8.95 -0.97
CA ALA A 165 2.53 -7.87 -0.97
C ALA A 165 3.01 -7.50 -2.38
N GLN A 166 3.05 -8.48 -3.29
CA GLN A 166 3.50 -8.31 -4.66
C GLN A 166 2.42 -7.83 -5.64
N GLY A 167 1.21 -7.54 -5.17
CA GLY A 167 0.14 -6.99 -6.01
C GLY A 167 -0.86 -8.02 -6.53
N PHE A 168 -0.93 -9.22 -5.97
CA PHE A 168 -1.86 -10.28 -6.40
C PHE A 168 -3.02 -10.47 -5.42
N ARG A 169 -4.06 -11.17 -5.86
CA ARG A 169 -5.14 -11.71 -5.00
C ARG A 169 -4.94 -13.21 -4.80
N PRO A 170 -4.26 -13.63 -3.73
CA PRO A 170 -4.10 -15.05 -3.46
C PRO A 170 -5.44 -15.67 -3.09
N THR A 171 -5.74 -16.84 -3.63
CA THR A 171 -6.99 -17.57 -3.37
C THR A 171 -6.68 -19.06 -3.26
N ILE A 172 -7.06 -19.68 -2.15
CA ILE A 172 -6.79 -21.10 -1.89
C ILE A 172 -8.02 -21.92 -2.30
N LEU A 173 -7.90 -22.63 -3.40
CA LEU A 173 -8.91 -23.51 -3.97
C LEU A 173 -8.85 -24.88 -3.32
N GLY A 174 -10.00 -25.50 -3.10
CA GLY A 174 -10.15 -26.85 -2.60
C GLY A 174 -10.96 -27.73 -3.54
N ALA A 175 -11.32 -28.91 -3.05
CA ALA A 175 -12.12 -29.87 -3.82
C ALA A 175 -13.53 -29.35 -4.16
N SER A 176 -14.09 -28.43 -3.37
CA SER A 176 -15.40 -27.82 -3.62
C SER A 176 -15.39 -26.99 -4.91
N GLU A 177 -14.31 -26.27 -5.19
CA GLU A 177 -14.21 -25.43 -6.38
C GLU A 177 -14.05 -26.27 -7.65
N ALA A 178 -13.41 -27.44 -7.55
CA ALA A 178 -13.35 -28.41 -8.64
C ALA A 178 -14.75 -28.97 -8.98
N MET A 179 -15.59 -29.21 -7.97
CA MET A 179 -16.96 -29.72 -8.15
C MET A 179 -17.88 -28.73 -8.88
N ASN A 180 -17.55 -27.44 -8.88
CA ASN A 180 -18.29 -26.43 -9.62
C ASN A 180 -17.99 -26.46 -11.12
N SER A 181 -16.95 -27.16 -11.57
CA SER A 181 -16.64 -27.29 -12.99
C SER A 181 -17.65 -28.22 -13.68
N PRO A 182 -18.19 -27.84 -14.86
CA PRO A 182 -19.08 -28.70 -15.64
C PRO A 182 -18.47 -30.07 -15.99
N MET A 183 -17.14 -30.15 -16.10
CA MET A 183 -16.41 -31.36 -16.48
C MET A 183 -16.17 -32.32 -15.30
N TYR A 184 -16.53 -31.94 -14.07
CA TYR A 184 -16.33 -32.76 -12.89
C TYR A 184 -17.11 -34.10 -12.96
N ALA A 185 -18.36 -34.05 -13.41
CA ALA A 185 -19.21 -35.24 -13.51
C ALA A 185 -18.66 -36.27 -14.53
N GLU A 186 -18.05 -35.78 -15.61
CA GLU A 186 -17.38 -36.61 -16.61
C GLU A 186 -16.12 -37.24 -16.03
N LEU A 187 -15.27 -36.45 -15.35
CA LEU A 187 -14.07 -36.95 -14.70
C LEU A 187 -14.36 -38.06 -13.68
N GLN A 188 -15.48 -37.99 -12.94
CA GLN A 188 -15.84 -39.04 -11.98
C GLN A 188 -16.21 -40.38 -12.63
N ARG A 189 -16.62 -40.37 -13.90
CA ARG A 189 -16.97 -41.59 -14.65
C ARG A 189 -15.79 -42.22 -15.37
N LEU A 190 -14.72 -41.46 -15.56
CA LEU A 190 -13.51 -41.92 -16.24
C LEU A 190 -12.66 -42.76 -15.28
N ASP A 191 -12.12 -43.86 -15.80
CA ASP A 191 -11.11 -44.67 -15.11
C ASP A 191 -9.73 -44.02 -15.32
N VAL A 192 -9.26 -43.33 -14.28
CA VAL A 192 -8.05 -42.50 -14.31
C VAL A 192 -7.20 -42.84 -13.10
N ASP A 193 -5.88 -42.84 -13.29
CA ASP A 193 -4.92 -43.00 -12.19
C ASP A 193 -5.18 -42.00 -11.04
N SER A 194 -4.90 -42.43 -9.80
CA SER A 194 -5.21 -41.65 -8.61
C SER A 194 -4.37 -40.36 -8.47
N GLU A 195 -3.14 -40.33 -8.98
CA GLU A 195 -2.29 -39.14 -8.99
C GLU A 195 -2.79 -38.15 -10.04
N LEU A 196 -3.07 -38.65 -11.25
CA LEU A 196 -3.63 -37.83 -12.32
C LEU A 196 -5.01 -37.28 -11.96
N LYS A 197 -5.85 -38.07 -11.29
CA LYS A 197 -7.17 -37.61 -10.80
C LYS A 197 -7.02 -36.44 -9.82
N LYS A 198 -6.06 -36.49 -8.90
CA LYS A 198 -5.78 -35.37 -7.97
C LYS A 198 -5.28 -34.13 -8.72
N ASP A 199 -4.41 -34.31 -9.71
CA ASP A 199 -3.92 -33.20 -10.52
C ASP A 199 -5.05 -32.58 -11.34
N LEU A 200 -5.90 -33.39 -11.99
CA LEU A 200 -7.08 -32.93 -12.72
C LEU A 200 -8.07 -32.16 -11.83
N MET A 201 -8.26 -32.59 -10.57
CA MET A 201 -9.06 -31.82 -9.61
C MET A 201 -8.52 -30.40 -9.38
N LYS A 202 -7.21 -30.24 -9.29
CA LYS A 202 -6.57 -28.91 -9.21
C LYS A 202 -6.85 -28.08 -10.46
N TRP A 203 -6.73 -28.67 -11.65
CA TRP A 203 -6.99 -27.97 -12.91
C TRP A 203 -8.46 -27.58 -13.09
N LEU A 204 -9.39 -28.46 -12.71
CA LEU A 204 -10.83 -28.17 -12.71
C LEU A 204 -11.18 -27.06 -11.71
N ALA A 205 -10.55 -27.05 -10.53
CA ALA A 205 -10.74 -25.97 -9.57
C ALA A 205 -10.26 -24.62 -10.14
N TRP A 206 -9.16 -24.59 -10.86
CA TRP A 206 -8.69 -23.37 -11.50
C TRP A 206 -9.63 -22.92 -12.64
N GLU A 207 -10.06 -23.86 -13.50
CA GLU A 207 -10.97 -23.57 -14.62
C GLU A 207 -12.29 -22.93 -14.13
N SER A 208 -12.84 -23.40 -13.01
CA SER A 208 -14.08 -22.86 -12.46
C SER A 208 -13.96 -21.41 -11.96
N MET A 209 -12.74 -20.97 -11.61
CA MET A 209 -12.45 -19.60 -11.19
C MET A 209 -12.19 -18.65 -12.36
N GLY A 210 -11.53 -19.13 -13.42
CA GLY A 210 -11.26 -18.40 -14.64
C GLY A 210 -9.80 -17.94 -14.81
N THR A 211 -9.59 -16.80 -15.46
CA THR A 211 -8.25 -16.28 -15.79
C THR A 211 -7.43 -16.01 -14.54
N GLY A 212 -6.14 -16.36 -14.60
CA GLY A 212 -5.21 -16.06 -13.53
C GLY A 212 -3.93 -16.88 -13.62
N LEU A 213 -3.33 -17.07 -12.45
CA LEU A 213 -2.14 -17.88 -12.28
C LEU A 213 -2.47 -19.06 -11.38
N LEU A 214 -2.00 -20.26 -11.71
CA LEU A 214 -2.02 -21.41 -10.82
C LEU A 214 -0.59 -21.64 -10.30
N ALA A 215 -0.43 -21.61 -8.98
CA ALA A 215 0.85 -21.76 -8.33
C ALA A 215 0.81 -22.81 -7.21
N ASP A 216 1.94 -23.50 -7.04
CA ASP A 216 2.14 -24.40 -5.91
C ASP A 216 2.28 -23.61 -4.59
N TYR A 217 1.80 -24.16 -3.47
CA TYR A 217 1.89 -23.50 -2.16
C TYR A 217 3.34 -23.34 -1.67
N SER A 218 4.30 -24.03 -2.29
CA SER A 218 5.75 -23.91 -2.04
C SER A 218 6.48 -22.97 -3.01
N LEU A 219 5.74 -22.21 -3.84
CA LEU A 219 6.30 -21.19 -4.74
C LEU A 219 6.09 -19.77 -4.19
N PHE A 220 7.18 -19.02 -4.07
CA PHE A 220 7.18 -17.70 -3.44
C PHE A 220 7.86 -16.63 -4.31
N PRO A 221 7.34 -15.39 -4.33
CA PRO A 221 7.98 -14.26 -5.00
C PRO A 221 9.07 -13.66 -4.11
N MET A 222 10.32 -13.65 -4.59
CA MET A 222 11.50 -13.20 -3.85
C MET A 222 12.10 -11.90 -4.40
N ALA A 223 11.48 -11.28 -5.40
CA ALA A 223 11.95 -10.02 -5.99
C ALA A 223 11.12 -8.81 -5.52
N LEU A 224 11.61 -7.61 -5.79
CA LEU A 224 10.84 -6.37 -5.62
C LEU A 224 9.68 -6.30 -6.62
N ALA A 225 8.70 -5.46 -6.31
CA ALA A 225 7.52 -5.28 -7.15
C ALA A 225 7.87 -4.94 -8.61
N GLU A 226 8.91 -4.16 -8.86
CA GLU A 226 9.36 -3.70 -10.19
C GLU A 226 9.93 -4.81 -11.08
N ASP A 227 10.13 -6.03 -10.57
CA ASP A 227 10.66 -7.14 -11.34
C ASP A 227 9.90 -7.35 -12.67
N PRO A 228 10.61 -7.57 -13.80
CA PRO A 228 9.96 -7.69 -15.11
C PRO A 228 8.93 -8.81 -15.18
N LEU A 229 9.17 -9.95 -14.53
CA LEU A 229 8.21 -11.05 -14.49
C LEU A 229 6.98 -10.66 -13.68
N LEU A 230 7.17 -10.16 -12.46
CA LEU A 230 6.05 -9.77 -11.60
C LEU A 230 5.20 -8.66 -12.25
N THR A 231 5.84 -7.73 -12.95
CA THR A 231 5.17 -6.70 -13.74
C THR A 231 4.35 -7.28 -14.90
N PHE A 232 4.91 -8.25 -15.64
CA PHE A 232 4.16 -8.98 -16.68
C PHE A 232 2.95 -9.71 -16.08
N LEU A 233 3.15 -10.43 -14.98
CA LEU A 233 2.12 -11.21 -14.30
C LEU A 233 0.97 -10.32 -13.79
N ARG A 234 1.29 -9.12 -13.28
CA ARG A 234 0.30 -8.13 -12.79
C ARG A 234 -0.57 -7.52 -13.88
N ARG A 235 -0.22 -7.65 -15.17
CA ARG A 235 -1.07 -7.16 -16.26
C ARG A 235 -2.40 -7.92 -16.36
N GLY A 236 -2.44 -9.17 -15.87
CA GLY A 236 -3.65 -10.01 -15.93
C GLY A 236 -4.02 -10.51 -17.34
N GLU A 237 -3.20 -10.23 -18.34
CA GLU A 237 -3.40 -10.63 -19.73
C GLU A 237 -2.34 -11.64 -20.16
N TYR A 238 -2.76 -12.89 -20.36
CA TYR A 238 -1.88 -13.99 -20.77
C TYR A 238 -2.21 -14.43 -22.19
N PRO A 239 -1.33 -14.20 -23.19
CA PRO A 239 -1.63 -14.51 -24.59
C PRO A 239 -1.70 -16.01 -24.91
N ALA A 240 -1.10 -16.85 -24.07
CA ALA A 240 -1.09 -18.30 -24.21
C ALA A 240 -0.87 -18.96 -22.86
N LEU A 241 -1.27 -20.23 -22.73
CA LEU A 241 -0.97 -21.04 -21.56
C LEU A 241 0.55 -21.20 -21.44
N THR A 242 1.13 -20.59 -20.41
CA THR A 242 2.59 -20.44 -20.28
C THR A 242 3.09 -21.08 -19.00
N LYS A 243 4.22 -21.79 -19.11
CA LYS A 243 4.98 -22.37 -18.01
C LYS A 243 6.44 -21.95 -18.07
N TRP A 244 7.17 -22.09 -16.98
CA TRP A 244 8.58 -21.69 -16.90
C TRP A 244 9.51 -22.88 -16.72
N LYS A 245 10.65 -22.84 -17.42
CA LYS A 245 11.69 -23.88 -17.28
C LYS A 245 12.15 -23.98 -15.81
N GLY A 246 12.22 -25.21 -15.29
CA GLY A 246 12.65 -25.46 -13.91
C GLY A 246 11.64 -25.07 -12.82
N LEU A 247 10.43 -24.66 -13.20
CA LEU A 247 9.26 -24.59 -12.31
C LEU A 247 8.22 -25.66 -12.63
N GLU A 248 8.28 -26.29 -13.82
CA GLU A 248 7.38 -27.37 -14.23
C GLU A 248 5.90 -27.05 -13.99
N SER A 249 5.25 -27.72 -13.03
CA SER A 249 3.85 -27.53 -12.64
C SER A 249 3.63 -26.50 -11.52
N ALA A 250 4.72 -25.91 -11.00
CA ALA A 250 4.69 -25.01 -9.85
C ALA A 250 4.17 -23.61 -10.19
N LEU A 251 4.29 -23.18 -11.45
CA LEU A 251 3.67 -21.94 -11.95
C LEU A 251 3.17 -22.13 -13.37
N VAL A 252 1.88 -21.87 -13.57
CA VAL A 252 1.23 -21.81 -14.87
C VAL A 252 0.36 -20.56 -14.94
N VAL A 253 0.33 -19.89 -16.08
CA VAL A 253 -0.59 -18.77 -16.34
C VAL A 253 -1.37 -18.98 -17.61
N GLY A 254 -2.62 -18.50 -17.65
CA GLY A 254 -3.47 -18.65 -18.81
C GLY A 254 -4.84 -17.98 -18.67
N GLN A 255 -5.51 -17.82 -19.79
CA GLN A 255 -6.93 -17.44 -19.86
C GLN A 255 -7.82 -18.65 -19.62
N LYS A 256 -9.05 -18.41 -19.16
CA LYS A 256 -10.03 -19.47 -18.90
C LYS A 256 -10.25 -20.39 -20.10
N GLU A 257 -10.34 -19.81 -21.30
CA GLU A 257 -10.62 -20.55 -22.53
C GLU A 257 -9.50 -21.53 -22.87
N ASP A 258 -8.25 -21.12 -22.68
CA ASP A 258 -7.08 -21.95 -22.97
C ASP A 258 -6.94 -23.09 -21.96
N VAL A 259 -7.21 -22.81 -20.67
CA VAL A 259 -7.25 -23.83 -19.61
C VAL A 259 -8.35 -24.86 -19.92
N THR A 260 -9.55 -24.40 -20.28
CA THR A 260 -10.68 -25.29 -20.62
C THR A 260 -10.35 -26.19 -21.81
N LYS A 261 -9.73 -25.63 -22.87
CA LYS A 261 -9.31 -26.40 -24.05
C LYS A 261 -8.25 -27.44 -23.69
N ALA A 262 -7.27 -27.07 -22.85
CA ALA A 262 -6.23 -27.99 -22.41
C ALA A 262 -6.79 -29.15 -21.57
N ILE A 263 -7.80 -28.90 -20.73
CA ILE A 263 -8.42 -29.98 -19.94
C ILE A 263 -9.20 -30.93 -20.85
N ARG A 264 -9.96 -30.40 -21.80
CA ARG A 264 -10.69 -31.23 -22.78
C ARG A 264 -9.74 -32.06 -23.64
N SER A 265 -8.65 -31.47 -24.12
CA SER A 265 -7.69 -32.19 -24.96
C SER A 265 -7.07 -33.39 -24.26
N LEU A 266 -6.85 -33.33 -22.93
CA LEU A 266 -6.40 -34.48 -22.15
C LEU A 266 -7.51 -35.51 -21.93
N MET A 267 -8.70 -35.08 -21.52
CA MET A 267 -9.82 -35.97 -21.22
C MET A 267 -10.28 -36.77 -22.45
N ASP A 268 -10.17 -36.19 -23.64
CA ASP A 268 -10.49 -36.84 -24.91
C ASP A 268 -9.32 -37.67 -25.47
N SER A 269 -8.13 -37.59 -24.85
CA SER A 269 -6.93 -38.26 -25.35
C SER A 269 -6.79 -39.71 -24.84
N PRO A 270 -6.15 -40.59 -25.63
CA PRO A 270 -5.79 -41.93 -25.15
C PRO A 270 -4.73 -41.88 -24.03
N ASN A 271 -3.99 -40.77 -23.89
CA ASN A 271 -2.95 -40.58 -22.87
C ASN A 271 -3.51 -40.50 -21.45
N LEU A 272 -4.83 -40.31 -21.30
CA LEU A 272 -5.49 -40.24 -20.00
C LEU A 272 -5.22 -41.47 -19.12
N LYS A 273 -5.04 -42.66 -19.73
CA LYS A 273 -4.79 -43.91 -19.00
C LYS A 273 -3.34 -44.11 -18.56
N THR A 274 -2.40 -43.40 -19.18
CA THR A 274 -0.95 -43.61 -18.99
C THR A 274 -0.26 -42.44 -18.30
N ALA A 275 -0.85 -41.24 -18.37
CA ALA A 275 -0.30 -40.05 -17.76
C ALA A 275 -0.45 -40.07 -16.23
N LYS A 276 0.56 -39.52 -15.54
CA LYS A 276 0.55 -39.33 -14.08
C LYS A 276 0.27 -37.89 -13.66
N SER A 277 0.53 -36.94 -14.57
CA SER A 277 0.27 -35.52 -14.38
C SER A 277 -0.43 -34.94 -15.61
N PHE A 278 -1.14 -33.84 -15.40
CA PHE A 278 -1.82 -33.11 -16.46
C PHE A 278 -0.84 -32.64 -17.53
N ILE A 279 0.28 -32.05 -17.10
CA ILE A 279 1.28 -31.45 -18.00
C ILE A 279 1.96 -32.52 -18.86
N ASP A 280 2.17 -33.72 -18.32
CA ASP A 280 2.76 -34.83 -19.09
C ASP A 280 1.75 -35.49 -20.04
N GLY A 281 0.46 -35.42 -19.73
CA GLY A 281 -0.60 -36.03 -20.52
C GLY A 281 -1.03 -35.21 -21.74
N VAL A 282 -1.00 -33.87 -21.64
CA VAL A 282 -1.44 -33.00 -22.73
C VAL A 282 -0.44 -32.96 -23.91
N PRO A 283 -0.88 -32.57 -25.12
CA PRO A 283 0.01 -32.32 -26.25
C PRO A 283 1.14 -31.32 -25.92
N LYS A 284 2.35 -31.57 -26.45
CA LYS A 284 3.56 -30.78 -26.12
C LYS A 284 3.48 -29.30 -26.53
N ASP A 285 2.64 -28.99 -27.52
CA ASP A 285 2.37 -27.65 -28.04
C ASP A 285 1.33 -26.86 -27.23
N THR A 286 0.67 -27.50 -26.26
CA THR A 286 -0.32 -26.86 -25.37
C THR A 286 0.30 -25.73 -24.53
N PHE A 287 1.57 -25.86 -24.14
CA PHE A 287 2.25 -24.91 -23.27
C PHE A 287 3.39 -24.18 -23.97
N LYS A 288 3.37 -22.85 -23.91
CA LYS A 288 4.56 -22.05 -24.17
C LYS A 288 5.51 -22.18 -22.97
N THR A 289 6.76 -22.58 -23.20
CA THR A 289 7.77 -22.62 -22.14
C THR A 289 8.68 -21.40 -22.21
N ASP A 290 8.69 -20.60 -21.15
CA ASP A 290 9.56 -19.44 -21.01
C ASP A 290 10.82 -19.73 -20.16
N LYS A 291 11.78 -18.81 -20.19
CA LYS A 291 13.06 -18.89 -19.47
C LYS A 291 12.84 -18.92 -17.97
N THR A 292 13.67 -19.67 -17.26
CA THR A 292 13.62 -19.76 -15.79
C THR A 292 13.65 -18.36 -15.15
N PRO A 293 12.72 -18.04 -14.24
CA PRO A 293 12.73 -16.77 -13.56
C PRO A 293 13.66 -16.79 -12.34
N ASP A 294 14.43 -15.72 -12.17
CA ASP A 294 15.26 -15.50 -10.98
C ASP A 294 14.46 -14.89 -9.81
N SER A 295 13.29 -14.33 -10.11
CA SER A 295 12.42 -13.64 -9.14
C SER A 295 11.55 -14.56 -8.29
N LEU A 296 11.53 -15.87 -8.56
CA LEU A 296 10.70 -16.83 -7.87
C LEU A 296 11.52 -17.95 -7.22
N ALA A 297 11.14 -18.29 -6.00
CA ALA A 297 11.71 -19.40 -5.24
C ALA A 297 10.72 -20.56 -5.15
N TYR A 298 11.08 -21.70 -5.74
CA TYR A 298 10.30 -22.93 -5.65
C TYR A 298 10.99 -23.93 -4.72
N TYR A 299 10.32 -24.31 -3.63
CA TYR A 299 10.84 -25.26 -2.64
C TYR A 299 10.34 -26.68 -2.94
N SER A 300 10.75 -27.23 -4.09
CA SER A 300 10.36 -28.57 -4.50
C SER A 300 10.89 -29.63 -3.52
N PRO A 301 10.23 -30.80 -3.39
CA PRO A 301 10.72 -31.89 -2.54
C PRO A 301 12.16 -32.33 -2.86
N GLU A 302 12.52 -32.36 -4.14
CA GLU A 302 13.85 -32.71 -4.63
C GLU A 302 14.89 -31.66 -4.21
N LEU A 303 14.52 -30.38 -4.33
CA LEU A 303 15.37 -29.27 -3.90
C LEU A 303 15.57 -29.27 -2.39
N ILE A 304 14.51 -29.49 -1.61
CA ILE A 304 14.56 -29.58 -0.15
C ILE A 304 15.52 -30.70 0.27
N LYS A 305 15.40 -31.89 -0.35
CA LYS A 305 16.31 -33.01 -0.08
C LYS A 305 17.76 -32.68 -0.39
N LYS A 306 18.02 -31.93 -1.47
CA LYS A 306 19.38 -31.62 -1.95
C LYS A 306 20.04 -30.46 -1.22
N GLN A 307 19.33 -29.36 -0.96
CA GLN A 307 19.89 -28.09 -0.49
C GLN A 307 19.52 -27.76 0.96
N TYR A 308 18.40 -28.29 1.47
CA TYR A 308 17.86 -27.95 2.78
C TYR A 308 17.69 -29.21 3.64
N THR A 309 18.77 -30.00 3.79
CA THR A 309 18.77 -31.34 4.42
C THR A 309 18.17 -31.35 5.83
N LYS A 310 18.46 -30.34 6.67
CA LYS A 310 17.86 -30.22 8.02
C LYS A 310 16.32 -30.13 8.00
N VAL A 311 15.77 -29.46 7.00
CA VAL A 311 14.31 -29.38 6.80
C VAL A 311 13.79 -30.71 6.27
N HIS A 312 14.50 -31.35 5.34
CA HIS A 312 14.15 -32.69 4.87
C HIS A 312 14.09 -33.72 6.02
N GLU A 313 15.12 -33.76 6.87
CA GLU A 313 15.17 -34.62 8.07
C GLU A 313 14.03 -34.32 9.04
N SER A 314 13.66 -33.04 9.19
CA SER A 314 12.51 -32.65 10.01
C SER A 314 11.19 -33.17 9.43
N ILE A 315 11.06 -33.21 8.09
CA ILE A 315 9.89 -33.76 7.39
C ILE A 315 9.82 -35.27 7.57
N THR A 316 10.95 -35.99 7.46
CA THR A 316 10.99 -37.45 7.63
C THR A 316 10.70 -37.87 9.08
N ASN A 317 11.11 -37.07 10.06
CA ASN A 317 10.90 -37.35 11.49
C ASN A 317 9.51 -36.94 12.00
N GLY A 318 8.76 -36.15 11.24
CA GLY A 318 7.41 -35.73 11.59
C GLY A 318 6.90 -34.64 10.67
N ARG A 319 5.90 -34.97 9.84
CA ARG A 319 5.40 -34.08 8.78
C ARG A 319 5.00 -32.70 9.29
N ALA A 320 4.24 -32.59 10.37
CA ALA A 320 3.84 -31.31 10.96
C ALA A 320 5.06 -30.45 11.37
N LYS A 321 6.03 -31.06 12.07
CA LYS A 321 7.26 -30.38 12.51
C LYS A 321 8.11 -29.95 11.31
N GLY A 322 8.22 -30.80 10.29
CA GLY A 322 8.92 -30.50 9.05
C GLY A 322 8.32 -29.34 8.27
N ILE A 323 6.99 -29.31 8.10
CA ILE A 323 6.29 -28.21 7.44
C ILE A 323 6.44 -26.91 8.25
N GLY A 324 6.35 -26.97 9.58
CA GLY A 324 6.64 -25.81 10.43
C GLY A 324 8.07 -25.30 10.27
N SER A 325 9.05 -26.20 10.13
CA SER A 325 10.46 -25.84 9.85
C SER A 325 10.63 -25.21 8.47
N LEU A 326 9.95 -25.75 7.45
CA LEU A 326 9.93 -25.19 6.10
C LEU A 326 9.30 -23.79 6.08
N ASN A 327 8.20 -23.58 6.81
CA ASN A 327 7.55 -22.27 6.90
C ASN A 327 8.47 -21.20 7.53
N ARG A 328 9.23 -21.57 8.58
CA ARG A 328 10.24 -20.67 9.17
C ARG A 328 11.38 -20.36 8.19
N LEU A 329 11.89 -21.36 7.47
CA LEU A 329 12.90 -21.16 6.43
C LEU A 329 12.41 -20.19 5.34
N ILE A 330 11.18 -20.39 4.84
CA ILE A 330 10.60 -19.56 3.79
C ILE A 330 10.39 -18.13 4.26
N ASN A 331 9.85 -17.91 5.46
CA ASN A 331 9.72 -16.57 6.03
C ASN A 331 11.07 -15.88 6.17
N ALA A 332 12.10 -16.58 6.65
CA ALA A 332 13.45 -16.03 6.73
C ALA A 332 14.02 -15.68 5.35
N HIS A 333 13.77 -16.51 4.34
CA HIS A 333 14.18 -16.27 2.96
C HIS A 333 13.49 -15.07 2.31
N LEU A 334 12.16 -14.91 2.52
CA LEU A 334 11.42 -13.73 2.07
C LEU A 334 11.97 -12.45 2.71
N HIS A 335 12.24 -12.49 4.02
CA HIS A 335 12.80 -11.36 4.73
C HIS A 335 14.22 -11.04 4.23
N ILE A 336 15.10 -12.03 4.07
CA ILE A 336 16.46 -11.86 3.51
C ILE A 336 16.40 -11.25 2.10
N ALA A 337 15.48 -11.71 1.25
CA ALA A 337 15.32 -11.19 -0.09
C ALA A 337 14.91 -9.70 -0.08
N TRP A 338 14.00 -9.32 0.82
CA TRP A 338 13.64 -7.93 1.06
C TRP A 338 14.84 -7.11 1.57
N GLN A 339 15.57 -7.58 2.59
CA GLN A 339 16.74 -6.88 3.14
C GLN A 339 17.83 -6.65 2.08
N ASN A 340 18.08 -7.65 1.22
CA ASN A 340 19.07 -7.57 0.15
C ASN A 340 18.68 -6.60 -0.97
N SER A 341 17.40 -6.29 -1.08
CA SER A 341 16.90 -5.30 -2.03
C SER A 341 17.24 -3.86 -1.60
N PHE A 342 17.56 -3.63 -0.32
CA PHE A 342 17.88 -2.32 0.24
C PHE A 342 19.28 -2.29 0.89
N PRO A 343 20.37 -2.36 0.09
CA PRO A 343 21.73 -2.52 0.61
C PRO A 343 22.21 -1.37 1.51
N LEU A 344 21.62 -0.17 1.40
CA LEU A 344 21.96 0.98 2.22
C LEU A 344 21.19 1.03 3.55
N GLY A 345 20.19 0.15 3.74
CA GLY A 345 19.47 0.03 5.00
C GLY A 345 18.06 0.64 4.99
N ILE A 346 17.59 1.00 6.18
CA ILE A 346 16.27 1.60 6.41
C ILE A 346 16.48 3.04 6.89
N GLU A 347 15.70 3.97 6.37
CA GLU A 347 15.70 5.38 6.78
C GLU A 347 14.39 5.70 7.50
N VAL A 348 14.48 6.07 8.78
CA VAL A 348 13.34 6.54 9.57
C VAL A 348 13.38 8.05 9.62
N LEU A 349 12.47 8.72 8.93
CA LEU A 349 12.51 10.18 8.83
C LEU A 349 12.23 10.82 10.19
N LYS A 350 13.13 11.69 10.65
CA LYS A 350 12.96 12.55 11.83
C LYS A 350 13.29 14.00 11.46
N PRO A 351 12.36 14.73 10.82
CA PRO A 351 12.62 16.08 10.31
C PRO A 351 12.89 17.11 11.41
N PHE A 352 12.42 16.84 12.63
CA PHE A 352 12.60 17.72 13.78
C PHE A 352 13.35 16.94 14.87
N PRO A 353 14.69 17.07 14.98
CA PRO A 353 15.49 16.30 15.95
C PRO A 353 15.05 16.51 17.40
N GLU A 354 14.56 17.70 17.72
CA GLU A 354 14.11 18.07 19.06
C GLU A 354 12.62 17.73 19.26
N HIS A 355 12.29 17.20 20.44
CA HIS A 355 10.91 17.04 20.93
C HIS A 355 9.94 16.20 20.09
N THR A 356 10.45 15.41 19.13
CA THR A 356 9.62 14.47 18.33
C THR A 356 10.08 13.01 18.41
N THR A 357 10.90 12.68 19.41
CA THR A 357 11.44 11.33 19.59
C THR A 357 10.36 10.27 19.86
N ASP A 358 9.40 10.55 20.75
CA ASP A 358 8.26 9.66 21.03
C ASP A 358 7.27 9.65 19.87
N MET A 359 7.19 10.73 19.07
CA MET A 359 6.37 10.79 17.85
C MET A 359 6.84 9.79 16.79
N VAL A 360 8.16 9.69 16.55
CA VAL A 360 8.74 8.75 15.57
C VAL A 360 9.06 7.37 16.14
N ALA A 361 8.96 7.19 17.46
CA ALA A 361 9.31 5.94 18.14
C ALA A 361 8.63 4.67 17.57
N PRO A 362 7.34 4.69 17.17
CA PRO A 362 6.71 3.51 16.57
C PRO A 362 7.33 3.13 15.22
N ALA A 363 7.67 4.12 14.37
CA ALA A 363 8.36 3.89 13.11
C ALA A 363 9.77 3.33 13.33
N LEU A 364 10.50 3.86 14.32
CA LEU A 364 11.82 3.37 14.69
C LEU A 364 11.78 1.93 15.23
N LYS A 365 10.77 1.60 16.05
CA LYS A 365 10.55 0.23 16.54
C LYS A 365 10.33 -0.74 15.38
N LEU A 366 9.49 -0.36 14.42
CA LEU A 366 9.24 -1.15 13.21
C LEU A 366 10.53 -1.33 12.39
N ALA A 367 11.29 -0.26 12.15
CA ALA A 367 12.56 -0.32 11.42
C ALA A 367 13.57 -1.27 12.08
N ASN A 368 13.70 -1.19 13.41
CA ASN A 368 14.59 -2.08 14.16
C ASN A 368 14.14 -3.55 14.08
N SER A 369 12.83 -3.81 14.11
CA SER A 369 12.27 -5.14 13.87
C SER A 369 12.56 -5.67 12.47
N LEU A 370 12.45 -4.83 11.43
CA LEU A 370 12.76 -5.19 10.05
C LEU A 370 14.26 -5.38 9.78
N ALA A 371 15.11 -4.64 10.51
CA ALA A 371 16.56 -4.79 10.42
C ALA A 371 17.07 -6.06 11.11
N PHE A 372 16.28 -6.67 12.00
CA PHE A 372 16.66 -7.86 12.76
C PHE A 372 16.47 -9.15 11.97
N CYS A 373 17.37 -10.12 12.16
CA CYS A 373 17.26 -11.43 11.52
C CYS A 373 16.22 -12.34 12.22
N PRO A 374 15.24 -12.91 11.50
CA PRO A 374 14.28 -13.86 12.05
C PRO A 374 14.95 -15.19 12.43
N ASP A 375 14.21 -16.04 13.14
CA ASP A 375 14.60 -17.43 13.34
C ASP A 375 14.68 -18.17 11.98
N ASN A 376 15.80 -18.84 11.75
CA ASN A 376 16.08 -19.58 10.54
C ASN A 376 16.69 -20.95 10.90
N PRO A 377 16.06 -22.08 10.52
CA PRO A 377 16.61 -23.41 10.80
C PRO A 377 17.95 -23.67 10.10
N ILE A 378 18.27 -22.92 9.04
CA ILE A 378 19.52 -23.01 8.29
C ILE A 378 20.06 -21.59 8.02
N PRO A 379 20.69 -20.93 9.01
CA PRO A 379 21.13 -19.52 8.88
C PRO A 379 22.07 -19.23 7.71
N SER A 380 22.81 -20.23 7.25
CA SER A 380 23.74 -20.10 6.12
C SER A 380 23.08 -20.21 4.74
N SER A 381 21.78 -20.48 4.68
CA SER A 381 21.07 -20.74 3.43
C SER A 381 20.50 -19.48 2.78
N CYS A 382 20.27 -19.57 1.47
CA CYS A 382 19.66 -18.52 0.65
C CYS A 382 18.38 -19.07 0.00
N PRO A 383 17.47 -18.17 -0.45
CA PRO A 383 16.35 -18.57 -1.29
C PRO A 383 16.82 -19.38 -2.52
N PRO A 384 16.03 -20.35 -2.99
CA PRO A 384 16.27 -21.04 -4.25
C PRO A 384 16.59 -20.05 -5.37
N ARG A 385 17.61 -20.36 -6.18
CA ARG A 385 18.09 -19.56 -7.34
C ARG A 385 18.69 -18.20 -7.00
N LEU A 386 18.59 -17.71 -5.77
CA LEU A 386 19.27 -16.49 -5.31
C LEU A 386 20.66 -16.83 -4.73
N HIS A 387 21.59 -17.21 -5.63
CA HIS A 387 22.95 -17.55 -5.25
C HIS A 387 23.73 -16.30 -4.80
N GLY A 388 24.37 -16.35 -3.63
CA GLY A 388 25.19 -15.23 -3.12
C GLY A 388 24.42 -14.16 -2.33
N CYS A 389 23.24 -14.48 -1.81
CA CYS A 389 22.49 -13.60 -0.92
C CYS A 389 23.34 -13.18 0.31
N LYS A 390 23.18 -11.93 0.79
CA LYS A 390 23.80 -11.51 2.05
C LYS A 390 23.08 -12.24 3.18
N ARG A 391 23.81 -13.09 3.89
CA ARG A 391 23.26 -13.98 4.90
C ARG A 391 22.97 -13.21 6.19
N CYS A 392 21.91 -13.64 6.86
CA CYS A 392 21.43 -13.07 8.11
C CYS A 392 21.67 -14.07 9.23
N THR A 393 22.48 -13.71 10.24
CA THR A 393 22.66 -14.56 11.42
C THR A 393 21.50 -14.31 12.37
N THR A 394 20.75 -15.35 12.73
CA THR A 394 19.63 -15.27 13.69
C THR A 394 20.03 -14.47 14.92
N GLY A 395 19.19 -13.50 15.32
CA GLY A 395 19.48 -12.70 16.51
C GLY A 395 20.34 -11.46 16.28
N THR A 396 20.76 -11.18 15.04
CA THR A 396 21.64 -10.04 14.70
C THR A 396 20.93 -8.99 13.84
N ALA A 397 21.44 -7.76 13.83
CA ALA A 397 20.97 -6.71 12.93
C ALA A 397 21.69 -6.82 11.57
N ALA A 398 20.93 -7.06 10.50
CA ALA A 398 21.45 -7.27 9.14
C ALA A 398 21.60 -5.98 8.33
N MET A 399 20.82 -4.96 8.71
CA MET A 399 20.70 -3.66 8.05
C MET A 399 20.97 -2.54 9.03
N LYS A 400 21.46 -1.41 8.51
CA LYS A 400 21.59 -0.17 9.28
C LYS A 400 20.24 0.54 9.29
N VAL A 401 19.89 1.12 10.44
CA VAL A 401 18.74 2.01 10.57
C VAL A 401 19.30 3.42 10.77
N ASN A 402 19.06 4.30 9.80
CA ASN A 402 19.46 5.70 9.85
C ASN A 402 18.25 6.56 10.13
N VAL A 403 18.48 7.74 10.72
CA VAL A 403 17.41 8.67 11.10
C VAL A 403 17.65 10.04 10.46
N PRO A 404 17.49 10.18 9.13
CA PRO A 404 17.72 11.45 8.44
C PRO A 404 16.57 12.43 8.65
N GLU A 405 16.86 13.72 8.49
CA GLU A 405 15.85 14.78 8.56
C GLU A 405 15.02 14.90 7.26
N HIS A 406 15.65 14.62 6.12
CA HIS A 406 15.07 14.82 4.80
C HIS A 406 14.77 13.48 4.12
N TYR A 407 13.70 13.46 3.33
CA TYR A 407 13.39 12.32 2.48
C TYR A 407 14.28 12.33 1.23
N GLN A 408 14.78 11.16 0.86
CA GLN A 408 15.52 10.94 -0.39
C GLN A 408 14.77 9.90 -1.23
N ASN A 409 14.66 10.16 -2.52
CA ASN A 409 14.09 9.19 -3.46
C ASN A 409 15.21 8.24 -3.92
N SER A 410 15.37 7.12 -3.22
CA SER A 410 16.40 6.12 -3.46
C SER A 410 15.78 4.74 -3.56
N THR A 411 16.25 3.93 -4.49
CA THR A 411 15.88 2.52 -4.64
C THR A 411 16.73 1.59 -3.76
N HIS A 412 17.74 2.12 -3.08
CA HIS A 412 18.70 1.35 -2.27
C HIS A 412 18.44 1.43 -0.76
N THR A 413 17.55 2.33 -0.33
CA THR A 413 17.08 2.46 1.05
C THR A 413 15.57 2.27 1.10
N TYR A 414 15.07 1.70 2.19
CA TYR A 414 13.64 1.67 2.47
C TYR A 414 13.27 2.79 3.43
N ALA A 415 12.33 3.66 3.04
CA ALA A 415 11.96 4.83 3.85
C ALA A 415 10.73 4.55 4.74
N ILE A 416 10.79 4.98 5.99
CA ILE A 416 9.63 5.00 6.91
C ILE A 416 9.44 6.42 7.41
N GLY A 417 8.37 7.07 6.95
CA GLY A 417 8.03 8.43 7.33
C GLY A 417 6.89 8.46 8.35
N THR A 418 6.98 9.35 9.33
CA THR A 418 5.86 9.68 10.23
C THR A 418 5.33 11.07 9.87
N VAL A 419 4.08 11.12 9.41
CA VAL A 419 3.37 12.33 8.98
C VAL A 419 2.53 12.83 10.17
N PRO A 420 2.93 13.91 10.85
CA PRO A 420 2.17 14.45 11.96
C PRO A 420 1.03 15.34 11.47
N HIS A 421 -0.05 15.40 12.24
CA HIS A 421 -1.01 16.47 12.11
C HIS A 421 -0.34 17.82 12.48
N PRO A 422 -0.66 18.95 11.82
CA PRO A 422 -0.04 20.25 12.15
C PRO A 422 -0.17 20.63 13.62
N TRP A 423 -1.31 20.33 14.24
CA TRP A 423 -1.52 20.48 15.70
C TRP A 423 -0.51 19.70 16.53
N THR A 424 -0.29 18.43 16.21
CA THR A 424 0.65 17.56 16.92
C THR A 424 2.06 18.09 16.78
N LEU A 425 2.47 18.43 15.56
CA LEU A 425 3.80 18.96 15.30
C LEU A 425 4.03 20.28 16.06
N ALA A 426 3.11 21.24 15.96
CA ALA A 426 3.23 22.53 16.62
C ALA A 426 3.31 22.41 18.15
N THR A 427 2.51 21.51 18.74
CA THR A 427 2.52 21.22 20.19
C THR A 427 3.89 20.68 20.62
N LEU A 428 4.43 19.72 19.87
CA LEU A 428 5.67 19.02 20.19
C LEU A 428 6.91 19.87 19.95
N SER A 429 7.06 20.46 18.76
CA SER A 429 8.24 21.25 18.39
C SER A 429 8.44 22.49 19.27
N ASN A 430 7.38 23.00 19.89
CA ASN A 430 7.43 24.15 20.80
C ASN A 430 7.31 23.78 22.28
N LEU A 431 7.15 22.49 22.62
CA LEU A 431 6.83 22.01 23.99
C LEU A 431 5.66 22.78 24.67
N ARG A 432 4.68 23.21 23.88
CA ARG A 432 3.56 24.05 24.32
C ARG A 432 2.35 23.19 24.62
N GLU A 433 1.77 23.37 25.81
CA GLU A 433 0.52 22.72 26.20
C GLU A 433 -0.73 23.36 25.62
N ARG A 434 -0.70 24.66 25.40
CA ARG A 434 -1.83 25.44 24.89
C ARG A 434 -1.32 26.33 23.76
N MET A 435 -2.05 26.35 22.66
CA MET A 435 -1.82 27.29 21.56
C MET A 435 -2.85 28.40 21.65
N ASP A 436 -2.47 29.61 21.26
CA ASP A 436 -3.36 30.74 21.13
C ASP A 436 -3.31 31.31 19.72
N ALA A 437 -4.29 32.14 19.37
CA ALA A 437 -4.38 32.73 18.03
C ALA A 437 -3.26 33.74 17.74
N ALA A 438 -2.67 34.34 18.77
CA ALA A 438 -1.59 35.31 18.60
C ALA A 438 -0.31 34.61 18.12
N TRP A 439 0.01 33.46 18.71
CA TRP A 439 1.12 32.60 18.32
C TRP A 439 0.95 32.09 16.88
N ILE A 440 -0.23 31.57 16.53
CA ILE A 440 -0.51 31.08 15.15
C ILE A 440 -0.24 32.17 14.11
N ARG A 441 -0.64 33.41 14.40
CA ARG A 441 -0.49 34.52 13.46
C ARG A 441 0.92 35.10 13.39
N LYS A 442 1.66 35.11 14.50
CA LYS A 442 2.93 35.86 14.63
C LYS A 442 4.17 34.99 14.60
N GLU A 443 4.09 33.75 15.06
CA GLU A 443 5.25 32.90 15.34
C GLU A 443 5.22 31.57 14.59
N ALA A 444 4.03 31.02 14.28
CA ALA A 444 3.93 29.70 13.68
C ALA A 444 4.49 29.67 12.25
N PRO A 445 5.46 28.78 11.94
CA PRO A 445 5.93 28.59 10.57
C PRO A 445 4.82 27.96 9.72
N ARG A 446 4.93 28.12 8.40
CA ARG A 446 3.94 27.62 7.43
C ARG A 446 4.45 26.35 6.78
N ASP A 447 3.64 25.29 6.82
CA ASP A 447 3.91 23.96 6.27
C ASP A 447 5.32 23.42 6.61
N PRO A 448 5.77 23.53 7.88
CA PRO A 448 7.16 23.28 8.25
C PRO A 448 7.57 21.81 8.04
N TRP A 449 6.63 20.86 8.10
CA TRP A 449 6.98 19.44 7.91
C TRP A 449 7.33 19.14 6.46
N LEU A 450 6.45 19.52 5.51
CA LEU A 450 6.70 19.34 4.09
C LEU A 450 7.93 20.10 3.62
N GLU A 451 8.16 21.30 4.15
CA GLU A 451 9.35 22.09 3.84
C GLU A 451 10.62 21.30 4.15
N ILE A 452 10.77 20.79 5.37
CA ILE A 452 11.96 20.05 5.79
C ILE A 452 12.08 18.73 5.02
N ILE A 453 11.02 17.91 4.96
CA ILE A 453 11.16 16.57 4.34
C ILE A 453 11.52 16.64 2.85
N THR A 454 11.08 17.68 2.14
CA THR A 454 11.34 17.84 0.70
C THR A 454 12.52 18.77 0.40
N LYS A 455 13.21 19.30 1.42
CA LYS A 455 14.28 20.28 1.26
C LYS A 455 15.40 19.80 0.34
N THR A 456 15.91 18.59 0.54
CA THR A 456 16.99 18.02 -0.30
C THR A 456 16.53 17.73 -1.73
N LEU A 457 15.25 17.38 -1.93
CA LEU A 457 14.71 17.01 -3.24
C LEU A 457 14.37 18.22 -4.10
N LEU A 458 13.92 19.31 -3.50
CA LEU A 458 13.33 20.46 -4.22
C LEU A 458 14.07 21.77 -3.96
N GLY A 459 14.91 21.85 -2.92
CA GLY A 459 15.53 23.09 -2.47
C GLY A 459 14.60 23.92 -1.56
N GLU A 460 15.04 25.14 -1.22
CA GLU A 460 14.36 26.01 -0.24
C GLU A 460 13.25 26.87 -0.89
N LYS A 461 13.47 27.37 -2.11
CA LYS A 461 12.59 28.35 -2.77
C LYS A 461 11.47 27.72 -3.62
N ILE A 462 10.77 26.74 -3.06
CA ILE A 462 9.68 26.01 -3.73
C ILE A 462 8.37 26.14 -2.96
N SER A 463 7.28 26.35 -3.70
CA SER A 463 5.94 26.50 -3.14
C SER A 463 5.45 25.23 -2.42
N SER A 464 4.67 25.40 -1.34
CA SER A 464 4.03 24.29 -0.63
C SER A 464 3.20 23.41 -1.56
N ASN A 465 2.55 23.98 -2.58
CA ASN A 465 1.79 23.26 -3.60
C ASN A 465 2.66 22.25 -4.36
N MET A 466 3.87 22.62 -4.76
CA MET A 466 4.78 21.68 -5.42
C MET A 466 5.29 20.61 -4.44
N ARG A 467 5.53 20.98 -3.18
CA ARG A 467 5.98 20.03 -2.14
C ARG A 467 4.92 18.96 -1.86
N ILE A 468 3.65 19.34 -1.69
CA ILE A 468 2.56 18.37 -1.46
C ILE A 468 2.38 17.43 -2.66
N MET A 469 2.52 17.93 -3.90
CA MET A 469 2.43 17.08 -5.09
C MET A 469 3.51 16.02 -5.12
N ARG A 470 4.75 16.38 -4.78
CA ARG A 470 5.87 15.43 -4.69
C ARG A 470 5.69 14.45 -3.54
N PHE A 471 5.16 14.90 -2.41
CA PHE A 471 4.82 14.02 -1.30
C PHE A 471 3.75 12.99 -1.69
N LYS A 472 2.67 13.42 -2.35
CA LYS A 472 1.61 12.52 -2.86
C LYS A 472 2.18 11.45 -3.80
N GLN A 473 3.12 11.80 -4.67
CA GLN A 473 3.86 10.84 -5.49
C GLN A 473 4.67 9.86 -4.62
N ALA A 474 5.44 10.34 -3.66
CA ALA A 474 6.23 9.51 -2.75
C ALA A 474 5.38 8.56 -1.88
N VAL A 475 4.08 8.82 -1.72
CA VAL A 475 3.15 7.97 -0.98
C VAL A 475 2.45 6.95 -1.88
N ALA A 476 1.97 7.36 -3.05
CA ALA A 476 0.93 6.63 -3.77
C ALA A 476 1.23 6.37 -5.26
N ASP A 477 2.41 6.73 -5.75
CA ASP A 477 2.84 6.34 -7.10
C ASP A 477 2.99 4.81 -7.23
N GLU A 478 3.06 4.30 -8.46
CA GLU A 478 2.94 2.87 -8.77
C GLU A 478 3.84 1.95 -7.93
N HIS A 479 5.11 2.32 -7.78
CA HIS A 479 6.11 1.54 -7.06
C HIS A 479 6.43 2.12 -5.68
N ALA A 480 5.86 3.27 -5.32
CA ALA A 480 6.17 3.95 -4.05
C ALA A 480 5.92 3.08 -2.81
N PRO A 481 4.83 2.30 -2.70
CA PRO A 481 4.61 1.42 -1.54
C PRO A 481 5.67 0.31 -1.36
N ALA A 482 6.42 -0.03 -2.41
CA ALA A 482 7.50 -1.02 -2.33
C ALA A 482 8.79 -0.44 -1.71
N HIS A 483 8.95 0.88 -1.72
CA HIS A 483 10.17 1.59 -1.25
C HIS A 483 9.93 2.49 -0.04
N ALA A 484 8.67 2.82 0.26
CA ALA A 484 8.34 3.70 1.38
C ALA A 484 7.05 3.27 2.12
N LEU A 485 7.06 3.49 3.43
CA LEU A 485 5.89 3.40 4.29
C LEU A 485 5.66 4.72 5.01
N TRP A 486 4.49 5.31 4.81
CA TRP A 486 4.09 6.57 5.45
C TRP A 486 3.06 6.29 6.53
N LEU A 487 3.44 6.49 7.80
CA LEU A 487 2.59 6.36 8.98
C LEU A 487 2.11 7.73 9.44
N THR A 488 1.03 7.79 10.20
CA THR A 488 0.59 9.03 10.87
C THR A 488 0.97 9.01 12.35
N ALA A 489 1.40 10.14 12.90
CA ALA A 489 1.83 10.22 14.30
C ALA A 489 0.74 9.88 15.32
N GLU A 490 -0.53 10.13 14.97
CA GLU A 490 -1.67 10.03 15.88
C GLU A 490 -2.30 8.64 15.90
N ALA A 491 -2.04 7.83 14.87
CA ALA A 491 -2.60 6.48 14.76
C ALA A 491 -1.63 5.43 15.26
N GLU A 492 -2.16 4.30 15.70
CA GLU A 492 -1.34 3.12 15.96
C GLU A 492 -0.77 2.57 14.65
N VAL A 493 0.39 1.89 14.76
CA VAL A 493 0.98 1.19 13.63
C VAL A 493 0.00 0.09 13.18
N PRO A 494 -0.36 0.01 11.89
CA PRO A 494 -1.29 -1.00 11.40
C PRO A 494 -0.83 -2.42 11.77
N GLN A 495 -1.75 -3.22 12.30
CA GLN A 495 -1.45 -4.61 12.70
C GLN A 495 -1.23 -5.54 11.50
N ASP A 496 -1.66 -5.12 10.30
CA ASP A 496 -1.58 -5.88 9.06
C ASP A 496 -0.30 -5.61 8.23
N LEU A 497 0.75 -5.03 8.84
CA LEU A 497 1.99 -4.75 8.12
C LEU A 497 2.71 -6.00 7.58
N GLU A 498 2.47 -7.18 8.14
CA GLU A 498 2.99 -8.43 7.56
C GLU A 498 2.45 -8.69 6.14
N TRP A 499 1.25 -8.18 5.81
CA TRP A 499 0.71 -8.20 4.45
C TRP A 499 1.36 -7.15 3.55
N HIS A 500 1.81 -6.03 4.11
CA HIS A 500 2.54 -5.00 3.36
C HIS A 500 3.91 -5.53 2.91
N PHE A 501 4.64 -6.19 3.81
CA PHE A 501 5.97 -6.73 3.52
C PHE A 501 5.95 -8.13 2.89
N GLY A 502 4.91 -8.90 3.14
CA GLY A 502 4.76 -10.25 2.59
C GLY A 502 5.45 -11.35 3.41
N PHE A 503 5.93 -11.03 4.61
CA PHE A 503 6.57 -11.96 5.54
C PHE A 503 6.26 -11.56 6.99
N ARG A 504 6.46 -12.51 7.91
CA ARG A 504 6.30 -12.25 9.35
C ARG A 504 7.40 -11.31 9.83
N ILE A 505 7.01 -10.21 10.48
CA ILE A 505 7.98 -9.23 11.01
C ILE A 505 8.59 -9.81 12.31
N PRO A 506 9.92 -9.87 12.46
CA PRO A 506 10.52 -10.32 13.69
C PRO A 506 10.12 -9.41 14.86
N GLN A 507 9.62 -10.02 15.92
CA GLN A 507 9.53 -9.31 17.20
C GLN A 507 10.95 -9.30 17.78
N GLY A 508 11.53 -8.10 17.95
CA GLY A 508 12.82 -7.95 18.62
C GLY A 508 12.80 -8.65 19.98
N SER A 509 13.98 -9.03 20.49
CA SER A 509 14.20 -9.88 21.68
C SER A 509 13.73 -9.31 23.03
N GLY A 510 12.54 -8.72 23.10
CA GLY A 510 11.92 -8.18 24.30
C GLY A 510 10.39 -8.38 24.38
N VAL A 511 9.75 -9.07 23.43
CA VAL A 511 8.33 -9.45 23.53
C VAL A 511 8.23 -10.95 23.35
N THR A 512 8.09 -11.66 24.46
CA THR A 512 7.71 -13.07 24.45
C THR A 512 6.19 -13.13 24.28
N ASP A 513 5.74 -13.69 23.16
CA ASP A 513 4.34 -14.09 22.97
C ASP A 513 4.02 -15.19 24.00
N LYS A 514 3.48 -14.80 25.17
CA LYS A 514 2.58 -15.71 25.89
C LYS A 514 1.19 -15.47 25.36
N ALA A 515 0.66 -16.50 24.72
CA ALA A 515 -0.76 -16.65 24.50
C ALA A 515 -1.52 -16.38 25.80
N ASP A 516 -2.38 -15.37 25.82
CA ASP A 516 -3.52 -15.32 26.71
C ASP A 516 -4.67 -14.60 26.02
N SER A 517 -5.43 -15.38 25.26
CA SER A 517 -6.86 -15.17 25.17
C SER A 517 -7.46 -15.33 26.57
N THR A 518 -8.42 -14.48 26.91
CA THR A 518 -9.29 -14.47 28.11
C THR A 518 -8.79 -13.63 29.30
N LYS A 519 -9.21 -12.36 29.34
CA LYS A 519 -9.92 -11.71 30.46
C LYS A 519 -9.87 -10.18 30.31
N THR A 520 -10.71 -9.69 29.40
CA THR A 520 -11.28 -8.34 29.54
C THR A 520 -12.65 -8.57 30.15
N GLU A 521 -12.75 -8.44 31.47
CA GLU A 521 -13.95 -8.05 32.24
C GLU A 521 -13.61 -8.17 33.73
N GLU A 522 -14.07 -7.19 34.52
CA GLU A 522 -13.84 -7.01 35.97
C GLU A 522 -12.48 -6.42 36.42
N LYS A 523 -12.38 -5.09 36.30
CA LYS A 523 -11.83 -4.20 37.36
C LYS A 523 -12.12 -2.73 37.04
N VAL A 524 -13.41 -2.42 36.92
CA VAL A 524 -13.95 -1.06 37.05
C VAL A 524 -14.99 -1.13 38.16
N LYS A 525 -14.53 -1.04 39.41
CA LYS A 525 -15.26 -0.68 40.62
C LYS A 525 -14.29 -0.89 41.79
N ASP A 526 -13.89 0.25 42.36
CA ASP A 526 -13.20 0.46 43.65
C ASP A 526 -11.95 1.31 43.48
N ASN A 527 -12.18 2.61 43.33
CA ASN A 527 -11.29 3.66 43.85
C ASN A 527 -12.06 4.98 43.93
N LYS A 528 -13.18 4.93 44.64
CA LYS A 528 -13.92 6.12 45.10
C LYS A 528 -14.25 5.96 46.59
N ALA A 529 -13.20 5.88 47.40
CA ALA A 529 -13.28 6.02 48.86
C ALA A 529 -11.84 6.02 49.41
N LYS A 530 -11.19 7.19 49.43
CA LYS A 530 -10.07 7.56 50.33
C LYS A 530 -9.68 9.03 50.11
N GLU A 531 -10.68 9.89 49.98
CA GLU A 531 -10.62 11.25 50.50
C GLU A 531 -11.38 11.21 51.82
N ASP A 532 -10.65 11.42 52.90
CA ASP A 532 -11.08 11.65 54.29
C ASP A 532 -10.29 10.77 55.26
N LYS A 533 -9.31 11.42 55.89
CA LYS A 533 -8.74 11.20 57.23
C LYS A 533 -7.23 11.44 57.25
N GLN A 534 -6.85 12.72 57.21
CA GLN A 534 -5.72 13.16 58.02
C GLN A 534 -5.84 14.64 58.39
N LYS A 535 -6.82 14.93 59.25
CA LYS A 535 -6.79 16.08 60.15
C LYS A 535 -6.70 15.55 61.58
N GLN A 536 -5.76 16.12 62.34
CA GLN A 536 -5.64 16.23 63.80
C GLN A 536 -4.37 15.63 64.43
N LYS A 537 -3.82 16.44 65.35
CA LYS A 537 -2.57 16.36 66.14
C LYS A 537 -1.36 16.97 65.42
N ARG A 538 -0.82 18.14 65.81
CA ARG A 538 -0.65 18.77 67.14
C ARG A 538 -0.63 20.31 67.03
N ALA A 539 -1.30 20.98 67.96
CA ALA A 539 -0.90 22.28 68.53
C ALA A 539 0.25 22.02 69.53
N LYS A 540 1.18 22.91 69.89
CA LYS A 540 1.10 24.30 70.38
C LYS A 540 2.57 24.77 70.57
N ASP A 541 2.98 25.97 70.17
CA ASP A 541 3.36 27.16 70.98
C ASP A 541 4.35 27.95 70.07
N SER A 542 4.51 29.27 70.01
CA SER A 542 4.18 30.43 70.86
C SER A 542 4.33 31.75 70.05
N GLU A 543 3.49 32.76 70.37
CA GLU A 543 3.71 34.23 70.45
C GLU A 543 4.62 34.95 69.42
N GLU A 544 4.06 35.82 68.59
CA GLU A 544 3.91 37.30 68.72
C GLU A 544 5.01 38.05 67.96
N ASP A 545 4.60 38.77 66.90
CA ASP A 545 4.80 40.22 66.73
C ASP A 545 4.60 40.60 65.24
N SER A 546 3.91 41.69 64.99
CA SER A 546 3.75 42.37 63.70
C SER A 546 4.14 43.82 63.96
N PRO A 547 4.90 44.54 63.10
CA PRO A 547 4.34 44.86 61.77
C PRO A 547 5.35 45.26 60.65
N LYS A 548 4.83 45.31 59.41
CA LYS A 548 5.04 46.35 58.36
C LYS A 548 5.32 45.80 56.95
N ARG A 549 4.50 46.25 56.00
CA ARG A 549 4.76 46.24 54.55
C ARG A 549 6.07 46.97 54.22
N PRO A 550 6.80 46.48 53.21
CA PRO A 550 7.16 47.36 52.10
C PRO A 550 6.80 46.78 50.71
N GLN A 551 6.58 47.70 49.78
CA GLN A 551 6.27 47.54 48.36
C GLN A 551 7.43 46.95 47.52
N PRO A 552 7.20 46.59 46.24
CA PRO A 552 7.89 45.51 45.53
C PRO A 552 9.22 45.93 44.89
N LYS A 553 10.13 44.96 44.76
CA LYS A 553 11.33 45.05 43.88
C LYS A 553 11.15 44.15 42.64
N PRO A 554 11.83 44.50 41.53
CA PRO A 554 11.45 44.09 40.17
C PRO A 554 11.58 42.58 39.93
N GLU A 555 10.69 42.07 39.10
CA GLU A 555 10.67 40.71 38.55
C GLU A 555 12.05 40.24 38.11
N GLU A 556 12.66 39.36 38.90
CA GLU A 556 13.59 38.39 38.35
C GLU A 556 12.77 37.38 37.54
N VAL A 557 12.86 37.49 36.23
CA VAL A 557 12.45 36.46 35.28
C VAL A 557 12.95 35.11 35.81
N PRO A 558 12.08 34.13 36.12
CA PRO A 558 12.56 32.82 36.49
C PRO A 558 13.30 32.26 35.29
N LYS A 559 14.62 32.10 35.41
CA LYS A 559 15.40 31.28 34.48
C LYS A 559 14.68 29.93 34.39
N GLU A 560 14.16 29.63 33.21
CA GLU A 560 13.55 28.34 32.90
C GLU A 560 14.52 27.26 33.36
N LYS A 561 14.10 26.47 34.35
CA LYS A 561 14.89 25.33 34.83
C LYS A 561 15.03 24.39 33.64
N GLU A 562 16.24 24.25 33.10
CA GLU A 562 16.50 23.31 32.01
C GLU A 562 16.09 21.91 32.48
N LEU A 563 15.00 21.41 31.89
CA LEU A 563 14.47 20.10 32.20
C LEU A 563 15.52 19.03 31.87
N SER A 564 15.64 18.03 32.74
CA SER A 564 16.45 16.84 32.45
C SER A 564 15.98 16.18 31.14
N PRO A 565 16.85 15.51 30.37
CA PRO A 565 16.46 14.75 29.18
C PRO A 565 15.28 13.78 29.44
N GLU A 566 15.22 13.18 30.63
CA GLU A 566 14.11 12.30 31.03
C GLU A 566 12.80 13.07 31.25
N GLU A 567 12.86 14.23 31.90
CA GLU A 567 11.71 15.10 32.12
C GLU A 567 11.18 15.71 30.81
N LYS A 568 12.08 16.04 29.88
CA LYS A 568 11.71 16.47 28.52
C LYS A 568 10.94 15.36 27.80
N ARG A 569 11.39 14.11 27.92
CA ARG A 569 10.73 12.96 27.29
C ARG A 569 9.38 12.62 27.92
N THR A 570 9.24 12.70 29.24
CA THR A 570 7.93 12.49 29.89
C THR A 570 6.93 13.58 29.50
N LYS A 571 7.39 14.85 29.43
CA LYS A 571 6.58 15.96 28.92
C LYS A 571 6.19 15.75 27.46
N GLU A 572 7.13 15.37 26.60
CA GLU A 572 6.88 15.06 25.19
C GLU A 572 5.78 14.02 25.00
N ARG A 573 5.87 12.90 25.73
CA ARG A 573 4.85 11.84 25.71
C ARG A 573 3.48 12.35 26.15
N ALA A 574 3.42 13.14 27.24
CA ALA A 574 2.17 13.71 27.72
C ALA A 574 1.54 14.66 26.69
N LEU A 575 2.35 15.48 26.03
CA LEU A 575 1.93 16.38 24.97
C LEU A 575 1.42 15.63 23.73
N LEU A 576 2.12 14.57 23.31
CA LEU A 576 1.69 13.71 22.19
C LEU A 576 0.32 13.08 22.47
N GLU A 577 0.13 12.51 23.66
CA GLU A 577 -1.16 11.91 24.04
C GLU A 577 -2.29 12.94 24.11
N ARG A 578 -2.00 14.17 24.57
CA ARG A 578 -2.97 15.26 24.53
C ARG A 578 -3.28 15.70 23.10
N ALA A 579 -2.26 15.82 22.23
CA ALA A 579 -2.44 16.18 20.83
C ALA A 579 -3.32 15.16 20.09
N LYS A 580 -3.08 13.86 20.29
CA LYS A 580 -3.93 12.77 19.77
C LYS A 580 -5.39 12.95 20.14
N ARG A 581 -5.68 13.26 21.41
CA ARG A 581 -7.06 13.50 21.87
C ARG A 581 -7.68 14.69 21.15
N ILE A 582 -6.97 15.81 21.04
CA ILE A 582 -7.49 17.04 20.39
C ILE A 582 -7.74 16.82 18.90
N VAL A 583 -6.84 16.12 18.20
CA VAL A 583 -7.00 15.78 16.79
C VAL A 583 -8.20 14.86 16.57
N ALA A 584 -8.46 13.94 17.50
CA ALA A 584 -9.62 13.06 17.46
C ALA A 584 -10.96 13.74 17.84
N LEU A 585 -10.95 14.96 18.39
CA LEU A 585 -12.17 15.66 18.79
C LEU A 585 -12.97 16.14 17.58
N THR A 586 -14.23 15.70 17.52
CA THR A 586 -15.23 16.15 16.55
C THR A 586 -16.17 17.23 17.11
N LYS A 587 -16.27 17.35 18.45
CA LYS A 587 -17.12 18.35 19.10
C LYS A 587 -16.50 19.74 19.02
N LEU A 588 -17.32 20.75 18.72
CA LEU A 588 -16.87 22.14 18.66
C LEU A 588 -16.46 22.65 20.05
N THR A 589 -15.16 22.84 20.24
CA THR A 589 -14.51 23.45 21.41
C THR A 589 -13.57 24.57 20.98
N THR A 590 -13.05 25.34 21.93
CA THR A 590 -11.97 26.33 21.69
C THR A 590 -10.78 25.68 21.00
N ASP A 591 -10.38 24.49 21.47
CA ASP A 591 -9.25 23.75 20.91
C ASP A 591 -9.51 23.31 19.48
N THR A 592 -10.73 22.86 19.13
CA THR A 592 -11.04 22.51 17.73
C THR A 592 -11.07 23.72 16.80
N ARG A 593 -11.45 24.91 17.29
CA ARG A 593 -11.41 26.16 16.49
C ARG A 593 -9.97 26.61 16.23
N LEU A 594 -9.11 26.51 17.25
CA LEU A 594 -7.68 26.78 17.10
C LEU A 594 -7.01 25.74 16.20
N ARG A 595 -7.40 24.47 16.32
CA ARG A 595 -6.96 23.39 15.43
C ARG A 595 -7.31 23.70 13.98
N ALA A 596 -8.56 24.04 13.68
CA ALA A 596 -8.99 24.44 12.34
C ALA A 596 -8.23 25.68 11.84
N SER A 597 -7.92 26.63 12.72
CA SER A 597 -7.13 27.82 12.36
C SER A 597 -5.70 27.44 11.98
N LEU A 598 -5.10 26.49 12.69
CA LEU A 598 -3.75 25.98 12.41
C LEU A 598 -3.70 25.11 11.14
N GLU A 599 -4.75 24.32 10.88
CA GLU A 599 -4.92 23.58 9.62
C GLU A 599 -5.03 24.54 8.43
N ALA A 600 -5.81 25.61 8.56
CA ALA A 600 -5.92 26.65 7.54
C ALA A 600 -4.61 27.43 7.33
N TRP A 601 -3.77 27.55 8.36
CA TRP A 601 -2.41 28.11 8.23
C TRP A 601 -1.47 27.15 7.51
N ASN A 602 -1.58 25.83 7.79
CA ASN A 602 -0.75 24.76 7.26
C ASN A 602 -1.51 23.86 6.28
N LEU A 603 -2.02 24.43 5.20
CA LEU A 603 -2.87 23.71 4.24
C LEU A 603 -2.17 22.49 3.63
N ALA A 604 -0.88 22.60 3.32
CA ALA A 604 -0.15 21.53 2.65
C ALA A 604 0.20 20.40 3.62
N ASP A 605 0.64 20.73 4.85
CA ASP A 605 0.88 19.70 5.88
C ASP A 605 -0.42 18.99 6.28
N THR A 606 -1.53 19.73 6.37
CA THR A 606 -2.87 19.14 6.62
C THR A 606 -3.27 18.18 5.51
N GLU A 607 -3.07 18.57 4.25
CA GLU A 607 -3.34 17.73 3.10
C GLU A 607 -2.42 16.50 3.05
N ALA A 608 -1.14 16.64 3.39
CA ALA A 608 -0.20 15.52 3.47
C ALA A 608 -0.65 14.48 4.52
N TRP A 609 -1.00 14.95 5.72
CA TRP A 609 -1.51 14.12 6.80
C TRP A 609 -2.79 13.38 6.38
N LYS A 610 -3.78 14.11 5.85
CA LYS A 610 -5.05 13.54 5.39
C LYS A 610 -4.84 12.50 4.28
N PHE A 611 -4.00 12.81 3.30
CA PHE A 611 -3.71 11.92 2.18
C PHE A 611 -3.03 10.62 2.63
N ALA A 612 -1.97 10.71 3.44
CA ALA A 612 -1.27 9.54 3.97
C ALA A 612 -2.19 8.66 4.82
N ARG A 613 -3.00 9.28 5.69
CA ARG A 613 -3.98 8.57 6.53
C ARG A 613 -5.02 7.82 5.69
N ALA A 614 -5.62 8.49 4.69
CA ALA A 614 -6.61 7.89 3.81
C ALA A 614 -6.01 6.77 2.95
N PHE A 615 -4.78 6.93 2.45
CA PHE A 615 -4.10 5.91 1.67
C PHE A 615 -3.82 4.64 2.49
N LEU A 616 -3.33 4.78 3.73
CA LEU A 616 -3.17 3.66 4.65
C LEU A 616 -4.51 2.98 4.99
N ALA A 617 -5.54 3.76 5.31
CA ALA A 617 -6.85 3.22 5.64
C ALA A 617 -7.46 2.43 4.46
N ARG A 618 -7.33 2.93 3.23
CA ARG A 618 -7.77 2.21 2.03
C ARG A 618 -7.03 0.89 1.84
N ARG A 619 -5.71 0.85 2.07
CA ARG A 619 -4.92 -0.39 1.99
C ARG A 619 -5.43 -1.44 2.97
N SER A 620 -5.66 -1.05 4.22
CA SER A 620 -6.20 -1.98 5.24
C SER A 620 -7.63 -2.41 4.94
N MET A 621 -8.44 -1.53 4.34
CA MET A 621 -9.79 -1.88 3.89
C MET A 621 -9.77 -2.87 2.73
N GLU A 622 -8.96 -2.65 1.70
CA GLU A 622 -8.79 -3.56 0.56
C GLU A 622 -8.46 -4.98 1.03
N ARG A 623 -7.51 -5.10 1.96
CA ARG A 623 -7.12 -6.38 2.55
C ARG A 623 -8.26 -7.01 3.35
N ALA A 624 -8.93 -6.23 4.20
CA ALA A 624 -10.03 -6.74 5.01
C ALA A 624 -11.25 -7.19 4.17
N GLU A 625 -11.54 -6.52 3.06
CA GLU A 625 -12.59 -6.93 2.12
C GLU A 625 -12.23 -8.21 1.38
N TRP A 626 -10.99 -8.32 0.87
CA TRP A 626 -10.52 -9.54 0.24
C TRP A 626 -10.55 -10.73 1.21
N GLU A 627 -10.12 -10.56 2.46
CA GLU A 627 -10.11 -11.63 3.46
C GLU A 627 -11.51 -12.17 3.75
N LYS A 628 -12.55 -11.30 3.76
CA LYS A 628 -13.96 -11.74 3.91
C LYS A 628 -14.44 -12.61 2.74
N VAL A 629 -13.96 -12.32 1.53
CA VAL A 629 -14.29 -13.12 0.34
C VAL A 629 -13.52 -14.43 0.38
N GLU A 630 -12.23 -14.37 0.69
CA GLU A 630 -11.35 -15.52 0.68
C GLU A 630 -11.69 -16.55 1.77
N ALA A 631 -12.12 -16.10 2.95
CA ALA A 631 -12.42 -16.99 4.09
C ALA A 631 -13.53 -18.02 3.79
N LYS A 632 -14.25 -17.87 2.67
CA LYS A 632 -15.26 -18.81 2.18
C LYS A 632 -14.66 -20.06 1.51
N TYR A 633 -13.42 -19.98 1.05
CA TYR A 633 -12.75 -21.08 0.35
C TYR A 633 -12.00 -22.00 1.32
N SER A 634 -11.82 -23.26 0.91
CA SER A 634 -10.95 -24.24 1.59
C SER A 634 -11.14 -24.38 3.12
N GLY A 635 -12.36 -24.12 3.62
CA GLY A 635 -12.68 -24.19 5.05
C GLY A 635 -11.88 -23.24 5.96
N GLY A 636 -11.38 -22.13 5.39
CA GLY A 636 -10.58 -21.13 6.09
C GLY A 636 -9.11 -21.52 6.31
N ALA A 637 -8.57 -22.46 5.52
CA ALA A 637 -7.13 -22.74 5.52
C ALA A 637 -6.33 -21.48 5.13
N GLY A 638 -5.20 -21.22 5.79
CA GLY A 638 -4.40 -20.02 5.52
C GLY A 638 -5.00 -18.71 6.04
N SER A 639 -6.00 -18.76 6.92
CA SER A 639 -6.57 -17.59 7.62
C SER A 639 -5.65 -17.08 8.73
N GLU A 640 -5.64 -15.75 8.98
CA GLU A 640 -4.91 -15.16 10.11
C GLU A 640 -5.40 -15.66 11.47
N LYS A 641 -6.69 -15.98 11.59
CA LYS A 641 -7.28 -16.54 12.82
C LYS A 641 -7.01 -18.04 12.97
N GLY A 642 -6.20 -18.61 12.07
CA GLY A 642 -6.02 -20.05 11.91
C GLY A 642 -7.29 -20.73 11.38
N ARG A 643 -7.25 -22.06 11.35
CA ARG A 643 -8.40 -22.89 10.94
C ARG A 643 -9.57 -22.71 11.92
N SER A 644 -10.78 -22.67 11.39
CA SER A 644 -11.99 -22.40 12.18
C SER A 644 -12.18 -23.43 13.33
N ALA A 645 -12.77 -22.98 14.44
CA ALA A 645 -13.08 -23.86 15.57
C ALA A 645 -13.96 -25.06 15.15
N TRP A 646 -14.88 -24.84 14.20
CA TRP A 646 -15.72 -25.89 13.63
C TRP A 646 -14.90 -26.92 12.84
N SER A 647 -13.96 -26.47 12.00
CA SER A 647 -13.06 -27.35 11.24
C SER A 647 -12.22 -28.21 12.20
N ARG A 648 -11.66 -27.61 13.26
CA ARG A 648 -10.86 -28.32 14.28
C ARG A 648 -11.72 -29.29 15.10
N TRP A 649 -12.98 -28.96 15.37
CA TRP A 649 -13.92 -29.86 16.04
C TRP A 649 -14.27 -31.08 15.16
N LYS A 650 -14.51 -30.88 13.86
CA LYS A 650 -14.76 -31.98 12.92
C LYS A 650 -13.59 -32.96 12.87
N ASP A 651 -12.36 -32.45 12.78
CA ASP A 651 -11.14 -33.28 12.83
C ASP A 651 -11.06 -34.12 14.13
N SER A 652 -11.55 -33.58 15.26
CA SER A 652 -11.53 -34.29 16.55
C SER A 652 -12.53 -35.45 16.62
N LYS A 653 -13.62 -35.38 15.85
CA LYS A 653 -14.59 -36.47 15.72
C LYS A 653 -14.08 -37.60 14.84
N GLU A 654 -13.32 -37.28 13.80
CA GLU A 654 -12.74 -38.28 12.89
C GLU A 654 -11.57 -39.08 13.52
N LYS A 655 -11.05 -38.63 14.67
CA LYS A 655 -10.08 -39.39 15.50
C LYS A 655 -10.73 -40.42 16.44
N LYS A 656 -12.06 -40.40 16.60
CA LYS A 656 -12.84 -41.44 17.32
C LYS A 656 -13.46 -42.39 16.31
#